data_AF-A0A7G1G9V7-F1
#
_entry.id   AF-A0A7G1G9V7-F1
#
_cell.length_a   1.000
_cell.length_b   1.000
_cell.length_c   1.000
_cell.angle_alpha   90.00
_cell.angle_beta   90.00
_cell.angle_gamma   90.00
#
_symmetry.space_group_name_H-M   'P 1'
#
loop_
_entity.id
_entity.type
_entity.pdbx_description
1 polymer ?
#
loop_
_entity_poly.entity_id
_entity_poly.type
_entity_poly.pdbx_seq_one_letter_code
_entity_poly.pdbx_strand_id
1 'polypeptide(L)'
;MSIEREKKFYILKNTSIIDNLKDNCIEKVGIIQWYTKIKDEFEERIRLNIRLLNDGYSYEWIKTIKKETNKLNEREEIEESIDYSLEKDLMDKPCIAKIRYVVKKDPEIIIDEYLFQDNINYNVVDKYDLNKIYIVEVEEKSKKNIDLDNEAKKIFGKKLKLIDKNDEEKLKNKSIANIFKFDKEKKILNITDIKFFIENRLKGKVDVFLSLGLSLKSNINNPKKNIFDEIKKMFKDKNYYNREALIESSAEIGTLISLKESGFDINTVYTYVSNPFIDEKFDVEYLENTDKNFRKNYSSFFDTEINDFNQKEYFFNENRRRFPSVYPFFYKICKDILNIKNIEYISNDYDSNDSNKSKTLFVDTWDVLNKLYQSSNNLIFDIGPGNKLFSIIVSLYALFNKKEFYYKFETGDIFKFPEIGIDWDYQYLDELYNIINNYRNKEEFNKIYKYLPKNIQSLYYKNREELKEFFPVELILKSYKERRNMPFGYGESYLKFIKNNELYDYIKYGIFNKWTHMWIGDLIPETVEHSQRHSKRLMEMTVKIIRVIGERNFLPKVELDKEYVEGINYRDLFYFLFGVALNVHDLGHTYSKFKLKSREDFYVDAFPSLVRDLHNELTLNLIDDESFDILAINNKFSDKSKTLQDLFGNKSKEIINAIKYICKYHRGYLPIDDKLEKCDKEYVKIFDIDYSPLAKVVENIKDDNLKKIIIHSARWIKFIDGTDVQNDRIVTKSYHEMKKQRTAFDIMININRFLNDSKNIDTIYEEFETNFKLMNENLKLKNKNYKEIEEKAKSLEKKLYNKLKEYIKDKNEINLNRLGQVNKILFKARQFPHFDKHFAVNSVFPTWFEWSDKKDVMTIHFKLIKNPEFEGEKKYIKNDITNEVKKDITDELENANITINNKKLKIEFD
;
A
#
# COMPACT_ATOMS: atom_id res chain seq x y z
N MET A 1 -26.97 -12.98 -15.97
CA MET A 1 -26.86 -13.60 -17.30
C MET A 1 -26.87 -12.49 -18.33
N SER A 2 -25.79 -12.32 -19.06
CA SER A 2 -25.64 -11.30 -20.10
C SER A 2 -25.57 -11.95 -21.49
N ILE A 3 -26.02 -11.23 -22.52
CA ILE A 3 -25.84 -11.63 -23.92
C ILE A 3 -24.69 -10.79 -24.47
N GLU A 4 -23.66 -11.47 -24.94
CA GLU A 4 -22.43 -10.85 -25.46
C GLU A 4 -22.33 -11.04 -26.96
N ARG A 5 -21.93 -9.99 -27.69
CA ARG A 5 -21.53 -10.05 -29.10
C ARG A 5 -20.08 -9.66 -29.26
N GLU A 6 -19.25 -10.57 -29.76
CA GLU A 6 -17.80 -10.39 -29.90
C GLU A 6 -17.36 -10.39 -31.38
N LYS A 7 -16.28 -9.66 -31.67
CA LYS A 7 -15.57 -9.73 -32.95
C LYS A 7 -14.06 -9.56 -32.75
N LYS A 8 -13.26 -10.34 -33.48
CA LYS A 8 -11.80 -10.37 -33.31
C LYS A 8 -11.02 -9.86 -34.52
N PHE A 9 -9.90 -9.20 -34.22
CA PHE A 9 -8.94 -8.64 -35.15
C PHE A 9 -7.51 -8.94 -34.68
N TYR A 10 -6.53 -8.64 -35.52
CA TYR A 10 -5.13 -8.66 -35.13
C TYR A 10 -4.38 -7.42 -35.61
N ILE A 11 -3.28 -7.12 -34.93
CA ILE A 11 -2.36 -6.02 -35.25
C ILE A 11 -0.92 -6.44 -34.93
N LEU A 12 0.06 -5.98 -35.72
CA LEU A 12 1.47 -6.33 -35.53
C LEU A 12 2.06 -5.59 -34.32
N LYS A 13 2.90 -6.26 -33.52
CA LYS A 13 3.48 -5.66 -32.29
C LYS A 13 4.37 -4.45 -32.55
N ASN A 14 5.02 -4.36 -33.72
CA ASN A 14 5.88 -3.23 -34.10
C ASN A 14 5.11 -1.95 -34.53
N THR A 15 3.81 -1.88 -34.22
CA THR A 15 2.97 -0.76 -34.62
C THR A 15 2.98 0.34 -33.55
N SER A 16 3.48 1.53 -33.88
CA SER A 16 3.61 2.67 -32.96
C SER A 16 2.33 3.10 -32.22
N ILE A 17 1.15 2.81 -32.78
CA ILE A 17 -0.14 3.16 -32.13
C ILE A 17 -0.39 2.32 -30.87
N ILE A 18 0.14 1.09 -30.81
CA ILE A 18 -0.16 0.16 -29.72
C ILE A 18 0.52 0.58 -28.44
N ASP A 19 1.79 1.01 -28.50
CA ASP A 19 2.51 1.47 -27.31
C ASP A 19 1.76 2.61 -26.64
N ASN A 20 1.27 3.58 -27.43
CA ASN A 20 0.45 4.68 -26.94
C ASN A 20 -0.87 4.20 -26.30
N LEU A 21 -1.58 3.27 -26.95
CA LEU A 21 -2.84 2.72 -26.42
C LEU A 21 -2.64 1.86 -25.16
N LYS A 22 -1.52 1.16 -25.03
CA LYS A 22 -1.17 0.40 -23.82
C LYS A 22 -0.83 1.33 -22.67
N ASP A 23 -0.07 2.38 -22.94
CA ASP A 23 0.33 3.37 -21.93
C ASP A 23 -0.87 4.21 -21.45
N ASN A 24 -1.88 4.42 -22.29
CA ASN A 24 -3.10 5.18 -21.98
C ASN A 24 -4.38 4.33 -21.87
N CYS A 25 -4.25 3.02 -21.64
CA CYS A 25 -5.42 2.16 -21.46
C CYS A 25 -6.18 2.52 -20.17
N ILE A 26 -7.49 2.25 -20.16
CA ILE A 26 -8.35 2.47 -19.00
C ILE A 26 -8.02 1.48 -17.88
N GLU A 27 -7.67 0.25 -18.26
CA GLU A 27 -7.37 -0.82 -17.33
C GLU A 27 -6.33 -1.79 -17.92
N LYS A 28 -5.36 -2.19 -17.10
CA LYS A 28 -4.36 -3.21 -17.42
C LYS A 28 -4.51 -4.37 -16.43
N VAL A 29 -4.85 -5.56 -16.93
CA VAL A 29 -5.14 -6.74 -16.11
C VAL A 29 -4.28 -7.91 -16.55
N GLY A 30 -3.61 -8.56 -15.61
CA GLY A 30 -2.95 -9.84 -15.85
C GLY A 30 -3.96 -10.97 -15.66
N ILE A 31 -4.01 -11.90 -16.59
CA ILE A 31 -4.99 -12.99 -16.57
C ILE A 31 -4.26 -14.32 -16.70
N ILE A 32 -4.49 -15.21 -15.74
CA ILE A 32 -4.22 -16.65 -15.87
C ILE A 32 -5.57 -17.35 -15.94
N GLN A 33 -5.81 -18.15 -16.97
CA GLN A 33 -7.13 -18.75 -17.20
C GLN A 33 -7.00 -20.22 -17.54
N TRP A 34 -7.67 -21.06 -16.76
CA TRP A 34 -7.77 -22.51 -16.91
C TRP A 34 -9.15 -22.93 -17.42
N TYR A 35 -9.16 -23.93 -18.29
CA TYR A 35 -10.38 -24.52 -18.82
C TYR A 35 -10.70 -25.83 -18.10
N THR A 36 -11.75 -25.84 -17.30
CA THR A 36 -12.13 -27.03 -16.50
C THR A 36 -13.06 -27.97 -17.27
N LYS A 37 -13.89 -27.43 -18.17
CA LYS A 37 -14.72 -28.22 -19.09
C LYS A 37 -14.83 -27.51 -20.44
N ILE A 38 -14.64 -28.27 -21.52
CA ILE A 38 -14.84 -27.81 -22.90
C ILE A 38 -15.75 -28.81 -23.60
N LYS A 39 -16.87 -28.33 -24.15
CA LYS A 39 -17.76 -29.02 -25.09
C LYS A 39 -18.10 -28.04 -26.22
N ASP A 40 -18.62 -28.51 -27.34
CA ASP A 40 -18.83 -27.68 -28.54
C ASP A 40 -19.60 -26.38 -28.26
N GLU A 41 -20.68 -26.44 -27.48
CA GLU A 41 -21.55 -25.29 -27.15
C GLU A 41 -21.40 -24.78 -25.70
N PHE A 42 -20.45 -25.33 -24.93
CA PHE A 42 -20.31 -25.03 -23.49
C PHE A 42 -18.86 -24.96 -23.06
N GLU A 43 -18.49 -23.89 -22.37
CA GLU A 43 -17.20 -23.78 -21.69
C GLU A 43 -17.36 -23.37 -20.22
N GLU A 44 -16.61 -24.05 -19.36
CA GLU A 44 -16.41 -23.68 -17.96
C GLU A 44 -14.93 -23.35 -17.77
N ARG A 45 -14.65 -22.16 -17.25
CA ARG A 45 -13.29 -21.66 -17.03
C ARG A 45 -13.16 -21.03 -15.64
N ILE A 46 -11.96 -21.12 -15.09
CA ILE A 46 -11.54 -20.41 -13.90
C ILE A 46 -10.42 -19.46 -14.30
N ARG A 47 -10.49 -18.19 -13.89
CA ARG A 47 -9.45 -17.19 -14.13
C ARG A 47 -9.00 -16.53 -12.85
N LEU A 48 -7.70 -16.28 -12.74
CA LEU A 48 -7.10 -15.37 -11.80
C LEU A 48 -6.80 -14.05 -12.52
N ASN A 49 -7.49 -13.00 -12.10
CA ASN A 49 -7.22 -11.63 -12.51
C ASN A 49 -6.26 -10.98 -11.51
N ILE A 50 -5.18 -10.40 -12.01
CA ILE A 50 -4.15 -9.71 -11.23
C ILE A 50 -4.12 -8.25 -11.68
N ARG A 51 -4.26 -7.32 -10.74
CA ARG A 51 -4.22 -5.88 -11.02
C ARG A 51 -3.14 -5.21 -10.18
N LEU A 52 -2.30 -4.39 -10.81
CA LEU A 52 -1.36 -3.54 -10.09
C LEU A 52 -2.11 -2.33 -9.53
N LEU A 53 -2.02 -2.14 -8.22
CA LEU A 53 -2.50 -0.97 -7.49
C LEU A 53 -1.30 -0.10 -7.11
N ASN A 54 -1.56 1.11 -6.62
CA ASN A 54 -0.51 2.06 -6.22
C ASN A 54 0.36 1.57 -5.04
N ASP A 55 -0.07 0.54 -4.33
CA ASP A 55 0.56 0.02 -3.13
C ASP A 55 0.82 -1.50 -3.15
N GLY A 56 0.58 -2.18 -4.27
CA GLY A 56 0.74 -3.63 -4.40
C GLY A 56 -0.14 -4.24 -5.49
N TYR A 57 -0.65 -5.45 -5.26
CA TYR A 57 -1.51 -6.16 -6.21
C TYR A 57 -2.86 -6.52 -5.59
N SER A 58 -3.89 -6.54 -6.44
CA SER A 58 -5.20 -7.12 -6.17
C SER A 58 -5.34 -8.42 -6.95
N TYR A 59 -5.92 -9.44 -6.31
CA TYR A 59 -6.14 -10.77 -6.88
C TYR A 59 -7.62 -11.10 -6.83
N GLU A 60 -8.16 -11.52 -7.97
CA GLU A 60 -9.57 -11.86 -8.08
C GLU A 60 -9.73 -13.18 -8.85
N TRP A 61 -10.22 -14.20 -8.17
CA TRP A 61 -10.52 -15.50 -8.76
C TRP A 61 -11.97 -15.52 -9.24
N ILE A 62 -12.17 -15.85 -10.51
CA ILE A 62 -13.50 -15.81 -11.15
C ILE A 62 -13.74 -17.12 -11.87
N LYS A 63 -14.90 -17.71 -11.63
CA LYS A 63 -15.46 -18.77 -12.43
C LYS A 63 -16.41 -18.17 -13.46
N THR A 64 -16.23 -18.56 -14.70
CA THR A 64 -17.10 -18.17 -15.82
C THR A 64 -17.68 -19.42 -16.45
N ILE A 65 -18.98 -19.38 -16.73
CA ILE A 65 -19.68 -20.36 -17.57
C ILE A 65 -20.21 -19.63 -18.80
N LYS A 66 -19.80 -20.08 -19.99
CA LYS A 66 -20.34 -19.58 -21.27
C LYS A 66 -21.07 -20.69 -22.02
N LYS A 67 -22.22 -20.33 -22.61
CA LYS A 67 -23.03 -21.20 -23.46
C LYS A 67 -23.37 -20.49 -24.76
N GLU A 68 -23.19 -21.16 -25.90
CA GLU A 68 -23.58 -20.59 -27.19
C GLU A 68 -25.10 -20.51 -27.33
N THR A 69 -25.58 -19.46 -28.01
CA THR A 69 -27.00 -19.30 -28.34
C THR A 69 -27.26 -19.70 -29.80
N ASN A 70 -28.53 -19.75 -30.21
CA ASN A 70 -28.92 -20.08 -31.59
C ASN A 70 -28.49 -19.02 -32.63
N LYS A 71 -27.88 -17.90 -32.21
CA LYS A 71 -27.43 -16.81 -33.09
C LYS A 71 -25.90 -16.76 -33.16
N LEU A 72 -25.38 -16.58 -34.37
CA LEU A 72 -23.95 -16.47 -34.63
C LEU A 72 -23.34 -15.32 -33.81
N ASN A 73 -22.26 -15.61 -33.09
CA ASN A 73 -21.53 -14.67 -32.22
C ASN A 73 -22.29 -14.16 -30.99
N GLU A 74 -23.41 -14.77 -30.60
CA GLU A 74 -24.10 -14.48 -29.35
C GLU A 74 -23.88 -15.60 -28.32
N ARG A 75 -23.37 -15.26 -27.13
CA ARG A 75 -23.20 -16.20 -26.01
C ARG A 75 -23.89 -15.71 -24.74
N GLU A 76 -24.38 -16.66 -23.96
CA GLU A 76 -24.81 -16.42 -22.58
C GLU A 76 -23.62 -16.60 -21.64
N GLU A 77 -23.33 -15.59 -20.82
CA GLU A 77 -22.26 -15.61 -19.82
C GLU A 77 -22.82 -15.44 -18.39
N ILE A 78 -22.24 -16.22 -17.46
CA ILE A 78 -22.45 -16.12 -16.03
C ILE A 78 -21.08 -16.11 -15.36
N GLU A 79 -20.82 -15.09 -14.54
CA GLU A 79 -19.61 -14.99 -13.73
C GLU A 79 -19.93 -14.99 -12.23
N GLU A 80 -19.02 -15.60 -11.48
CA GLU A 80 -18.99 -15.54 -10.02
C GLU A 80 -17.55 -15.58 -9.53
N SER A 81 -17.26 -14.85 -8.46
CA SER A 81 -15.98 -15.01 -7.77
C SER A 81 -15.93 -16.34 -7.04
N ILE A 82 -14.73 -16.90 -6.90
CA ILE A 82 -14.50 -18.13 -6.13
C ILE A 82 -13.33 -17.92 -5.15
N ASP A 83 -13.22 -18.78 -4.15
CA ASP A 83 -12.10 -18.80 -3.23
C ASP A 83 -10.83 -19.40 -3.88
N TYR A 84 -9.65 -18.94 -3.45
CA TYR A 84 -8.34 -19.36 -3.95
C TYR A 84 -8.01 -20.83 -3.65
N SER A 85 -8.73 -21.46 -2.71
CA SER A 85 -8.49 -22.84 -2.26
C SER A 85 -8.54 -23.90 -3.37
N LEU A 86 -9.08 -23.56 -4.55
CA LEU A 86 -9.18 -24.40 -5.74
C LEU A 86 -7.89 -24.50 -6.58
N GLU A 87 -6.83 -23.76 -6.25
CA GLU A 87 -5.58 -23.70 -7.05
C GLU A 87 -4.99 -25.08 -7.36
N LYS A 88 -5.07 -26.02 -6.41
CA LYS A 88 -4.52 -27.38 -6.56
C LYS A 88 -5.19 -28.20 -7.67
N ASP A 89 -6.46 -27.93 -7.95
CA ASP A 89 -7.27 -28.70 -8.91
C ASP A 89 -7.13 -28.19 -10.36
N LEU A 90 -6.30 -27.16 -10.58
CA LEU A 90 -6.13 -26.50 -11.88
C LEU A 90 -4.87 -26.93 -12.64
N MET A 91 -3.94 -27.63 -11.98
CA MET A 91 -2.60 -27.91 -12.50
C MET A 91 -2.61 -28.74 -13.80
N ASP A 92 -3.57 -29.65 -13.97
CA ASP A 92 -3.69 -30.54 -15.13
C ASP A 92 -4.58 -29.98 -16.25
N LYS A 93 -5.09 -28.75 -16.11
CA LYS A 93 -6.04 -28.15 -17.03
C LYS A 93 -5.36 -27.31 -18.11
N PRO A 94 -5.91 -27.26 -19.34
CA PRO A 94 -5.44 -26.34 -20.38
C PRO A 94 -5.51 -24.89 -19.88
N CYS A 95 -4.42 -24.15 -20.05
CA CYS A 95 -4.26 -22.81 -19.49
C CYS A 95 -3.76 -21.81 -20.53
N ILE A 96 -4.10 -20.53 -20.33
CA ILE A 96 -3.51 -19.38 -21.01
C ILE A 96 -3.09 -18.30 -20.02
N ALA A 97 -2.02 -17.57 -20.35
CA ALA A 97 -1.55 -16.40 -19.62
C ALA A 97 -1.47 -15.20 -20.56
N LYS A 98 -2.02 -14.05 -20.14
CA LYS A 98 -2.02 -12.83 -20.96
C LYS A 98 -2.07 -11.55 -20.13
N ILE A 99 -1.62 -10.45 -20.72
CA ILE A 99 -1.97 -9.09 -20.26
C ILE A 99 -3.09 -8.56 -21.16
N ARG A 100 -4.18 -8.13 -20.53
CA ARG A 100 -5.35 -7.53 -21.15
C ARG A 100 -5.31 -6.01 -20.94
N TYR A 101 -5.35 -5.24 -22.02
CA TYR A 101 -5.44 -3.78 -22.00
C TYR A 101 -6.83 -3.37 -22.47
N VAL A 102 -7.62 -2.76 -21.59
CA VAL A 102 -8.97 -2.25 -21.90
C VAL A 102 -8.85 -0.81 -22.39
N VAL A 103 -9.11 -0.59 -23.67
CA VAL A 103 -8.99 0.73 -24.32
C VAL A 103 -10.28 1.52 -24.24
N LYS A 104 -11.43 0.84 -24.30
CA LYS A 104 -12.77 1.44 -24.23
C LYS A 104 -13.72 0.47 -23.52
N LYS A 105 -14.74 0.97 -22.82
CA LYS A 105 -15.71 0.16 -22.05
C LYS A 105 -17.05 -0.08 -22.74
N ASP A 106 -17.50 0.78 -23.67
CA ASP A 106 -18.79 0.59 -24.39
C ASP A 106 -18.70 1.14 -25.85
N PRO A 107 -18.67 0.27 -26.88
CA PRO A 107 -18.40 -1.16 -26.75
C PRO A 107 -17.02 -1.39 -26.13
N GLU A 108 -16.85 -2.53 -25.48
CA GLU A 108 -15.60 -2.88 -24.84
C GLU A 108 -14.56 -3.21 -25.92
N ILE A 109 -13.44 -2.49 -25.94
CA ILE A 109 -12.35 -2.68 -26.90
C ILE A 109 -11.10 -3.07 -26.15
N ILE A 110 -10.60 -4.26 -26.46
CA ILE A 110 -9.56 -4.94 -25.70
C ILE A 110 -8.38 -5.26 -26.61
N ILE A 111 -7.16 -5.12 -26.09
CA ILE A 111 -5.94 -5.63 -26.69
C ILE A 111 -5.39 -6.72 -25.76
N ASP A 112 -5.25 -7.94 -26.27
CA ASP A 112 -4.68 -9.07 -25.55
C ASP A 112 -3.24 -9.32 -26.00
N GLU A 113 -2.32 -9.30 -25.02
CA GLU A 113 -0.92 -9.70 -25.14
C GLU A 113 -0.74 -11.10 -24.53
N TYR A 114 -0.71 -12.13 -25.37
CA TYR A 114 -0.40 -13.48 -24.92
C TYR A 114 1.06 -13.56 -24.48
N LEU A 115 1.27 -14.16 -23.31
CA LEU A 115 2.57 -14.27 -22.67
C LEU A 115 3.15 -15.65 -22.94
N PHE A 116 4.40 -15.67 -23.38
CA PHE A 116 5.18 -16.86 -23.66
C PHE A 116 6.33 -16.93 -22.66
N GLN A 117 6.50 -18.11 -22.06
CA GLN A 117 7.67 -18.52 -21.31
C GLN A 117 8.20 -19.77 -22.01
N ASP A 118 9.47 -20.14 -21.86
CA ASP A 118 10.08 -21.26 -22.61
C ASP A 118 9.33 -22.62 -22.49
N ASN A 119 8.43 -22.75 -21.50
CA ASN A 119 7.57 -23.92 -21.26
C ASN A 119 6.06 -23.67 -21.49
N ILE A 120 5.67 -22.44 -21.87
CA ILE A 120 4.30 -22.06 -22.26
C ILE A 120 4.21 -22.05 -23.78
N ASN A 121 3.90 -23.22 -24.36
CA ASN A 121 3.63 -23.34 -25.78
C ASN A 121 2.11 -23.37 -26.02
N TYR A 122 1.60 -22.36 -26.72
CA TYR A 122 0.21 -22.36 -27.17
C TYR A 122 0.05 -23.21 -28.42
N ASN A 123 -1.16 -23.71 -28.65
CA ASN A 123 -1.53 -24.31 -29.94
C ASN A 123 -1.76 -23.17 -30.93
N VAL A 124 -0.74 -22.83 -31.72
CA VAL A 124 -0.79 -21.70 -32.65
C VAL A 124 -1.05 -22.19 -34.07
N VAL A 125 -1.83 -21.43 -34.83
CA VAL A 125 -2.02 -21.63 -36.27
C VAL A 125 -0.79 -21.07 -37.00
N ASP A 126 -0.16 -21.84 -37.90
CA ASP A 126 1.07 -21.44 -38.63
C ASP A 126 1.02 -20.03 -39.26
N LYS A 127 -0.18 -19.56 -39.60
CA LYS A 127 -0.44 -18.24 -40.19
C LYS A 127 -0.31 -17.06 -39.22
N TYR A 128 -0.51 -17.26 -37.91
CA TYR A 128 -0.61 -16.19 -36.91
C TYR A 128 0.41 -16.40 -35.78
N ASP A 129 1.60 -15.82 -35.92
CA ASP A 129 2.60 -15.83 -34.86
C ASP A 129 2.22 -14.88 -33.72
N LEU A 130 1.63 -15.44 -32.65
CA LEU A 130 1.22 -14.73 -31.43
C LEU A 130 2.40 -14.02 -30.70
N ASN A 131 3.66 -14.37 -30.99
CA ASN A 131 4.81 -13.57 -30.53
C ASN A 131 4.92 -12.24 -31.27
N LYS A 132 4.40 -12.14 -32.49
CA LYS A 132 4.50 -10.97 -33.39
C LYS A 132 3.20 -10.19 -33.57
N ILE A 133 2.08 -10.69 -33.06
CA ILE A 133 0.79 -10.00 -33.11
C ILE A 133 0.19 -9.75 -31.72
N TYR A 134 -0.69 -8.76 -31.65
CA TYR A 134 -1.69 -8.61 -30.60
C TYR A 134 -3.06 -9.01 -31.17
N ILE A 135 -3.91 -9.62 -30.33
CA ILE A 135 -5.31 -9.86 -30.67
C ILE A 135 -6.13 -8.70 -30.13
N VAL A 136 -7.00 -8.15 -30.98
CA VAL A 136 -7.92 -7.09 -30.60
C VAL A 136 -9.33 -7.66 -30.60
N GLU A 137 -10.01 -7.54 -29.48
CA GLU A 137 -11.36 -8.05 -29.26
C GLU A 137 -12.30 -6.86 -29.02
N VAL A 138 -13.42 -6.83 -29.73
CA VAL A 138 -14.48 -5.83 -29.55
C VAL A 138 -15.73 -6.55 -29.10
N GLU A 139 -16.19 -6.23 -27.90
CA GLU A 139 -17.32 -6.87 -27.23
C GLU A 139 -18.44 -5.86 -26.98
N GLU A 140 -19.68 -6.21 -27.33
CA GLU A 140 -20.87 -5.47 -26.94
C GLU A 140 -21.73 -6.35 -26.04
N LYS A 141 -21.83 -5.98 -24.76
CA LYS A 141 -22.73 -6.60 -23.76
C LYS A 141 -24.11 -5.95 -23.73
N SER A 142 -24.34 -4.97 -24.59
CA SER A 142 -25.56 -4.18 -24.71
C SER A 142 -26.41 -4.61 -25.92
N LYS A 143 -27.72 -4.33 -25.87
CA LYS A 143 -28.65 -4.57 -26.99
C LYS A 143 -28.65 -3.43 -28.03
N LYS A 144 -27.69 -2.49 -27.99
CA LYS A 144 -27.68 -1.28 -28.85
C LYS A 144 -27.36 -1.57 -30.32
N ASN A 145 -26.90 -2.78 -30.65
CA ASN A 145 -26.62 -3.23 -32.02
C ASN A 145 -25.59 -2.35 -32.74
N ILE A 146 -24.45 -2.13 -32.06
CA ILE A 146 -23.36 -1.28 -32.52
C ILE A 146 -22.55 -2.00 -33.61
N ASP A 147 -22.12 -1.26 -34.63
CA ASP A 147 -21.20 -1.75 -35.65
C ASP A 147 -19.77 -1.84 -35.07
N LEU A 148 -19.40 -3.05 -34.65
CA LEU A 148 -18.12 -3.35 -34.01
C LEU A 148 -16.91 -3.08 -34.93
N ASP A 149 -17.05 -3.25 -36.25
CA ASP A 149 -15.95 -2.99 -37.19
C ASP A 149 -15.60 -1.50 -37.25
N ASN A 150 -16.63 -0.66 -37.31
CA ASN A 150 -16.46 0.77 -37.39
C ASN A 150 -15.90 1.34 -36.10
N GLU A 151 -16.32 0.85 -34.94
CA GLU A 151 -15.76 1.26 -33.65
C GLU A 151 -14.28 0.89 -33.52
N ALA A 152 -13.87 -0.30 -33.94
CA ALA A 152 -12.47 -0.70 -33.94
C ALA A 152 -11.63 0.17 -34.89
N LYS A 153 -12.13 0.41 -36.11
CA LYS A 153 -11.43 1.22 -37.13
C LYS A 153 -11.25 2.68 -36.71
N LYS A 154 -12.16 3.26 -35.91
CA LYS A 154 -12.01 4.62 -35.37
C LYS A 154 -10.76 4.76 -34.50
N ILE A 155 -10.37 3.71 -33.78
CA ILE A 155 -9.21 3.70 -32.88
C ILE A 155 -7.94 3.29 -33.63
N PHE A 156 -7.98 2.18 -34.38
CA PHE A 156 -6.78 1.55 -34.94
C PHE A 156 -6.51 1.90 -36.42
N GLY A 157 -7.48 2.49 -37.12
CA GLY A 157 -7.37 2.85 -38.53
C GLY A 157 -7.11 1.65 -39.45
N LYS A 158 -6.38 1.88 -40.55
CA LYS A 158 -6.05 0.84 -41.56
C LYS A 158 -5.06 -0.23 -41.08
N LYS A 159 -4.47 -0.07 -39.89
CA LYS A 159 -3.46 -1.00 -39.36
C LYS A 159 -4.08 -2.24 -38.73
N LEU A 160 -5.36 -2.16 -38.37
CA LEU A 160 -6.15 -3.28 -37.87
C LEU A 160 -6.53 -4.22 -39.02
N LYS A 161 -6.27 -5.51 -38.86
CA LYS A 161 -6.64 -6.53 -39.85
C LYS A 161 -7.68 -7.47 -39.28
N LEU A 162 -8.70 -7.75 -40.08
CA LEU A 162 -9.72 -8.73 -39.70
C LEU A 162 -9.13 -10.14 -39.74
N ILE A 163 -9.52 -10.97 -38.78
CA ILE A 163 -9.19 -12.40 -38.77
C ILE A 163 -10.14 -13.11 -39.73
N ASP A 164 -9.61 -14.02 -40.55
CA ASP A 164 -10.45 -14.82 -41.46
C ASP A 164 -11.44 -15.68 -40.67
N LYS A 165 -12.70 -15.75 -41.13
CA LYS A 165 -13.78 -16.51 -40.45
C LYS A 165 -13.40 -17.96 -40.15
N ASN A 166 -12.63 -18.60 -41.02
CA ASN A 166 -12.20 -20.00 -40.86
C ASN A 166 -11.11 -20.18 -39.77
N ASP A 167 -10.44 -19.10 -39.38
CA ASP A 167 -9.38 -19.10 -38.36
C ASP A 167 -9.83 -18.46 -37.03
N GLU A 168 -10.98 -17.79 -37.00
CA GLU A 168 -11.56 -17.17 -35.79
C GLU A 168 -11.78 -18.18 -34.66
N GLU A 169 -12.26 -19.39 -34.98
CA GLU A 169 -12.43 -20.49 -34.00
C GLU A 169 -11.09 -20.96 -33.42
N LYS A 170 -10.04 -20.99 -34.24
CA LYS A 170 -8.70 -21.42 -33.83
C LYS A 170 -8.00 -20.39 -32.93
N LEU A 171 -8.40 -19.12 -33.04
CA LEU A 171 -7.93 -18.01 -32.20
C LEU A 171 -8.85 -17.73 -31.00
N LYS A 172 -9.83 -18.60 -30.72
CA LYS A 172 -10.51 -18.59 -29.42
C LYS A 172 -9.54 -19.04 -28.32
N ASN A 173 -9.67 -18.42 -27.15
CA ASN A 173 -8.84 -18.72 -25.98
C ASN A 173 -8.82 -20.22 -25.63
N LYS A 174 -9.96 -20.93 -25.81
CA LYS A 174 -10.08 -22.39 -25.57
C LYS A 174 -9.23 -23.23 -26.53
N SER A 175 -9.04 -22.76 -27.75
CA SER A 175 -8.28 -23.43 -28.81
C SER A 175 -6.78 -23.15 -28.69
N ILE A 176 -6.42 -21.94 -28.23
CA ILE A 176 -5.04 -21.51 -27.95
C ILE A 176 -4.50 -22.21 -26.69
N ALA A 177 -5.37 -22.42 -25.70
CA ALA A 177 -5.02 -23.03 -24.42
C ALA A 177 -4.31 -24.37 -24.58
N ASN A 178 -3.28 -24.58 -23.77
CA ASN A 178 -2.53 -25.83 -23.75
C ASN A 178 -2.24 -26.25 -22.31
N ILE A 179 -2.04 -27.53 -22.09
CA ILE A 179 -1.58 -28.02 -20.80
C ILE A 179 -0.12 -27.63 -20.67
N PHE A 180 0.23 -26.86 -19.65
CA PHE A 180 1.63 -26.58 -19.36
C PHE A 180 2.35 -27.90 -19.07
N LYS A 181 3.36 -28.24 -19.89
CA LYS A 181 4.11 -29.48 -19.69
C LYS A 181 4.96 -29.34 -18.44
N PHE A 182 4.55 -30.03 -17.38
CA PHE A 182 5.34 -30.21 -16.17
C PHE A 182 6.56 -31.08 -16.50
N ASP A 183 7.71 -30.44 -16.68
CA ASP A 183 8.96 -31.16 -16.83
C ASP A 183 9.44 -31.60 -15.43
N LYS A 184 9.37 -32.92 -15.17
CA LYS A 184 9.83 -33.52 -13.90
C LYS A 184 11.34 -33.38 -13.71
N GLU A 185 12.12 -33.14 -14.76
CA GLU A 185 13.59 -33.04 -14.70
C GLU A 185 14.09 -31.59 -14.54
N LYS A 186 13.31 -30.57 -14.93
CA LYS A 186 13.73 -29.14 -14.95
C LYS A 186 13.26 -28.27 -13.77
N LYS A 187 12.85 -28.83 -12.63
CA LYS A 187 12.30 -28.08 -11.47
C LYS A 187 11.14 -27.13 -11.84
N ILE A 188 9.97 -27.74 -12.04
CA ILE A 188 8.59 -27.25 -11.74
C ILE A 188 8.28 -25.75 -11.97
N LEU A 189 7.44 -25.47 -12.97
CA LEU A 189 6.59 -24.27 -13.02
C LEU A 189 5.33 -24.54 -12.20
N ASN A 190 5.19 -23.91 -11.04
CA ASN A 190 3.94 -23.91 -10.27
C ASN A 190 3.09 -22.67 -10.68
N ILE A 191 1.81 -22.63 -10.28
CA ILE A 191 0.93 -21.47 -10.58
C ILE A 191 1.51 -20.15 -10.05
N THR A 192 2.24 -20.20 -8.94
CA THR A 192 2.98 -19.06 -8.37
C THR A 192 4.01 -18.48 -9.33
N ASP A 193 4.73 -19.31 -10.10
CA ASP A 193 5.77 -18.82 -11.03
C ASP A 193 5.15 -18.03 -12.19
N ILE A 194 4.03 -18.54 -12.73
CA ILE A 194 3.26 -17.82 -13.78
C ILE A 194 2.65 -16.54 -13.20
N LYS A 195 2.16 -16.60 -11.97
CA LYS A 195 1.67 -15.44 -11.24
C LYS A 195 2.75 -14.38 -11.08
N PHE A 196 3.95 -14.75 -10.62
CA PHE A 196 5.09 -13.83 -10.50
C PHE A 196 5.51 -13.25 -11.85
N PHE A 197 5.51 -14.06 -12.91
CA PHE A 197 5.78 -13.60 -14.27
C PHE A 197 4.81 -12.48 -14.69
N ILE A 198 3.51 -12.69 -14.45
CA ILE A 198 2.47 -11.70 -14.76
C ILE A 198 2.59 -10.45 -13.89
N GLU A 199 2.85 -10.62 -12.59
CA GLU A 199 3.08 -9.50 -11.67
C GLU A 199 4.21 -8.60 -12.17
N ASN A 200 5.35 -9.20 -12.58
CA ASN A 200 6.48 -8.45 -13.10
C ASN A 200 6.16 -7.77 -14.44
N ARG A 201 5.39 -8.43 -15.33
CA ARG A 201 4.93 -7.81 -16.59
C ARG A 201 3.94 -6.65 -16.35
N LEU A 202 3.14 -6.73 -15.28
CA LEU A 202 2.20 -5.68 -14.90
C LEU A 202 2.89 -4.41 -14.43
N LYS A 203 4.05 -4.50 -13.74
CA LYS A 203 4.88 -3.34 -13.34
C LYS A 203 5.25 -2.44 -14.52
N GLY A 204 5.23 -2.98 -15.74
CA GLY A 204 5.54 -2.24 -16.96
C GLY A 204 7.05 -2.12 -17.14
N LYS A 205 7.49 -1.00 -17.71
CA LYS A 205 8.91 -0.72 -17.94
C LYS A 205 9.63 -0.55 -16.60
N VAL A 206 10.75 -1.26 -16.45
CA VAL A 206 11.62 -1.21 -15.27
C VAL A 206 13.02 -0.78 -15.66
N ASP A 207 13.69 -0.11 -14.74
CA ASP A 207 15.11 0.16 -14.83
C ASP A 207 15.88 -0.80 -13.93
N VAL A 208 17.08 -1.20 -14.33
CA VAL A 208 17.93 -2.13 -13.56
C VAL A 208 19.22 -1.44 -13.19
N PHE A 209 19.55 -1.42 -11.90
CA PHE A 209 20.86 -1.05 -11.39
C PHE A 209 21.68 -2.31 -11.12
N LEU A 210 22.89 -2.38 -11.68
CA LEU A 210 23.83 -3.47 -11.42
C LEU A 210 25.28 -2.96 -11.40
N SER A 211 26.18 -3.65 -10.71
CA SER A 211 27.62 -3.41 -10.84
C SER A 211 28.25 -4.30 -11.91
N LEU A 212 29.21 -3.76 -12.67
CA LEU A 212 29.96 -4.55 -13.66
C LEU A 212 31.25 -5.12 -13.03
N GLY A 213 31.44 -6.43 -13.15
CA GLY A 213 32.67 -7.13 -12.78
C GLY A 213 33.60 -7.44 -13.97
N LEU A 214 34.72 -8.11 -13.68
CA LEU A 214 35.70 -8.57 -14.69
C LEU A 214 35.39 -9.96 -15.26
N SER A 215 34.32 -10.59 -14.81
CA SER A 215 33.87 -11.93 -15.25
C SER A 215 33.75 -11.97 -16.78
N LEU A 216 33.12 -10.97 -17.37
CA LEU A 216 32.96 -10.82 -18.82
C LEU A 216 34.32 -10.83 -19.54
N LYS A 217 35.31 -10.04 -19.05
CA LYS A 217 36.69 -10.02 -19.60
C LYS A 217 37.32 -11.41 -19.53
N SER A 218 37.24 -12.04 -18.36
CA SER A 218 37.89 -13.34 -18.11
C SER A 218 37.29 -14.49 -18.92
N ASN A 219 35.97 -14.53 -19.08
CA ASN A 219 35.27 -15.63 -19.76
C ASN A 219 35.37 -15.51 -21.28
N ILE A 220 35.32 -14.28 -21.83
CA ILE A 220 35.52 -14.04 -23.27
C ILE A 220 36.93 -14.44 -23.70
N ASN A 221 37.93 -14.14 -22.86
CA ASN A 221 39.33 -14.43 -23.16
C ASN A 221 39.72 -15.88 -22.88
N ASN A 222 38.78 -16.72 -22.40
CA ASN A 222 39.06 -18.11 -22.10
C ASN A 222 38.89 -18.99 -23.36
N PRO A 223 39.99 -19.42 -24.01
CA PRO A 223 39.92 -20.19 -25.25
C PRO A 223 39.28 -21.57 -25.07
N LYS A 224 39.12 -22.06 -23.83
CA LYS A 224 38.49 -23.35 -23.55
C LYS A 224 36.95 -23.33 -23.60
N LYS A 225 36.32 -22.15 -23.56
CA LYS A 225 34.86 -22.04 -23.40
C LYS A 225 34.10 -21.75 -24.70
N ASN A 226 34.75 -21.42 -25.82
CA ASN A 226 34.12 -21.03 -27.10
C ASN A 226 33.01 -19.94 -27.04
N ILE A 227 32.79 -19.30 -25.88
CA ILE A 227 31.71 -18.33 -25.62
C ILE A 227 31.74 -17.17 -26.62
N PHE A 228 32.94 -16.65 -26.92
CA PHE A 228 33.08 -15.51 -27.82
C PHE A 228 32.58 -15.82 -29.24
N ASP A 229 32.88 -17.01 -29.76
CA ASP A 229 32.45 -17.43 -31.09
C ASP A 229 30.93 -17.64 -31.16
N GLU A 230 30.34 -18.18 -30.09
CA GLU A 230 28.89 -18.35 -29.96
C GLU A 230 28.16 -16.99 -29.94
N ILE A 231 28.65 -16.03 -29.15
CA ILE A 231 28.11 -14.66 -29.13
C ILE A 231 28.32 -13.97 -30.50
N LYS A 232 29.47 -14.18 -31.14
CA LYS A 232 29.76 -13.64 -32.48
C LYS A 232 28.78 -14.14 -33.55
N LYS A 233 28.33 -15.40 -33.45
CA LYS A 233 27.28 -15.94 -34.34
C LYS A 233 25.95 -15.23 -34.12
N MET A 234 25.54 -14.96 -32.87
CA MET A 234 24.29 -14.25 -32.57
C MET A 234 24.23 -12.85 -33.16
N PHE A 235 25.36 -12.13 -33.13
CA PHE A 235 25.43 -10.82 -33.75
C PHE A 235 25.33 -10.86 -35.29
N LYS A 236 25.78 -11.95 -35.91
CA LYS A 236 25.75 -12.13 -37.38
C LYS A 236 24.41 -12.64 -37.87
N ASP A 237 23.76 -13.51 -37.11
CA ASP A 237 22.48 -14.12 -37.44
C ASP A 237 21.46 -13.85 -36.33
N LYS A 238 20.48 -13.00 -36.63
CA LYS A 238 19.40 -12.65 -35.69
C LYS A 238 18.48 -13.82 -35.34
N ASN A 239 18.51 -14.92 -36.10
CA ASN A 239 17.76 -16.13 -35.80
C ASN A 239 18.55 -17.11 -34.92
N TYR A 240 19.84 -16.86 -34.69
CA TYR A 240 20.69 -17.70 -33.87
C TYR A 240 20.77 -17.17 -32.43
N TYR A 241 20.28 -17.96 -31.47
CA TYR A 241 20.30 -17.62 -30.05
C TYR A 241 20.81 -18.81 -29.22
N ASN A 242 21.92 -18.60 -28.50
CA ASN A 242 22.50 -19.55 -27.54
C ASN A 242 22.44 -18.97 -26.11
N ARG A 243 21.38 -19.32 -25.38
CA ARG A 243 21.14 -18.88 -24.01
C ARG A 243 22.30 -19.19 -23.06
N GLU A 244 22.85 -20.40 -23.13
CA GLU A 244 23.89 -20.88 -22.21
C GLU A 244 25.17 -20.07 -22.38
N ALA A 245 25.59 -19.83 -23.63
CA ALA A 245 26.75 -19.00 -23.92
C ALA A 245 26.64 -17.57 -23.35
N LEU A 246 25.43 -16.97 -23.35
CA LEU A 246 25.21 -15.65 -22.75
C LEU A 246 25.28 -15.70 -21.23
N ILE A 247 24.67 -16.70 -20.59
CA ILE A 247 24.70 -16.85 -19.12
C ILE A 247 26.13 -17.15 -18.62
N GLU A 248 26.88 -17.97 -19.34
CA GLU A 248 28.26 -18.30 -18.99
C GLU A 248 29.24 -17.15 -19.27
N SER A 249 28.85 -16.18 -20.11
CA SER A 249 29.70 -15.02 -20.42
C SER A 249 29.91 -14.14 -19.18
N SER A 250 28.84 -13.83 -18.44
CA SER A 250 28.91 -13.05 -17.21
C SER A 250 27.63 -13.18 -16.38
N ALA A 251 27.75 -13.01 -15.06
CA ALA A 251 26.60 -13.06 -14.15
C ALA A 251 25.64 -11.88 -14.39
N GLU A 252 26.14 -10.72 -14.81
CA GLU A 252 25.39 -9.52 -15.18
C GLU A 252 24.42 -9.81 -16.35
N ILE A 253 24.95 -10.36 -17.44
CA ILE A 253 24.14 -10.75 -18.60
C ILE A 253 23.17 -11.87 -18.21
N GLY A 254 23.66 -12.83 -17.42
CA GLY A 254 22.83 -13.88 -16.85
C GLY A 254 21.65 -13.35 -16.04
N THR A 255 21.84 -12.32 -15.20
CA THR A 255 20.76 -11.71 -14.43
C THR A 255 19.77 -10.99 -15.32
N LEU A 256 20.22 -10.21 -16.30
CA LEU A 256 19.31 -9.52 -17.23
C LEU A 256 18.44 -10.51 -18.01
N ILE A 257 19.00 -11.64 -18.44
CA ILE A 257 18.25 -12.73 -19.08
C ILE A 257 17.22 -13.30 -18.09
N SER A 258 17.64 -13.67 -16.88
CA SER A 258 16.74 -14.23 -15.86
C SER A 258 15.63 -13.27 -15.45
N LEU A 259 15.88 -11.96 -15.38
CA LEU A 259 14.87 -10.94 -15.13
C LEU A 259 13.84 -10.86 -16.27
N LYS A 260 14.30 -10.85 -17.53
CA LYS A 260 13.39 -10.90 -18.70
C LYS A 260 12.56 -12.17 -18.74
N GLU A 261 13.18 -13.32 -18.45
CA GLU A 261 12.50 -14.62 -18.34
C GLU A 261 11.52 -14.67 -17.16
N SER A 262 11.73 -13.84 -16.14
CA SER A 262 10.81 -13.64 -15.01
C SER A 262 9.70 -12.61 -15.32
N GLY A 263 9.60 -12.10 -16.54
CA GLY A 263 8.51 -11.25 -17.01
C GLY A 263 8.78 -9.73 -17.01
N PHE A 264 9.97 -9.28 -16.62
CA PHE A 264 10.31 -7.86 -16.59
C PHE A 264 10.52 -7.24 -17.97
N ASP A 265 9.99 -6.02 -18.16
CA ASP A 265 10.24 -5.20 -19.35
C ASP A 265 11.38 -4.21 -19.11
N ILE A 266 12.61 -4.66 -19.30
CA ILE A 266 13.80 -3.85 -19.00
C ILE A 266 13.92 -2.72 -20.03
N ASN A 267 13.77 -1.48 -19.57
CA ASN A 267 13.87 -0.28 -20.38
C ASN A 267 15.28 0.33 -20.33
N THR A 268 15.81 0.49 -19.11
CA THR A 268 17.14 1.08 -18.86
C THR A 268 17.98 0.16 -17.99
N VAL A 269 19.28 0.07 -18.28
CA VAL A 269 20.27 -0.56 -17.39
C VAL A 269 21.30 0.49 -16.98
N TYR A 270 21.37 0.77 -15.68
CA TYR A 270 22.39 1.60 -15.04
C TYR A 270 23.51 0.71 -14.52
N THR A 271 24.70 0.83 -15.10
CA THR A 271 25.88 0.06 -14.71
C THR A 271 26.81 0.88 -13.84
N TYR A 272 27.10 0.41 -12.62
CA TYR A 272 28.07 1.03 -11.73
C TYR A 272 29.45 0.43 -11.91
N VAL A 273 30.44 1.26 -12.24
CA VAL A 273 31.79 0.84 -12.64
C VAL A 273 32.86 1.58 -11.84
N SER A 274 33.90 0.87 -11.39
CA SER A 274 34.97 1.43 -10.55
C SER A 274 36.29 1.66 -11.29
N ASN A 275 37.12 2.60 -10.82
CA ASN A 275 38.29 3.08 -11.55
C ASN A 275 39.43 2.07 -11.85
N PRO A 276 39.79 1.07 -11.02
CA PRO A 276 40.74 0.03 -11.43
C PRO A 276 40.15 -0.95 -12.46
N PHE A 277 38.88 -0.78 -12.83
CA PHE A 277 38.22 -1.44 -13.97
C PHE A 277 38.29 -0.58 -15.25
N ILE A 278 38.88 0.61 -15.15
CA ILE A 278 39.26 1.46 -16.26
C ILE A 278 40.77 1.35 -16.41
N ASP A 279 41.20 0.65 -17.45
CA ASP A 279 42.62 0.55 -17.78
C ASP A 279 43.15 1.98 -18.02
N GLU A 280 44.13 2.44 -17.23
CA GLU A 280 44.84 3.71 -17.50
C GLU A 280 45.49 3.72 -18.89
N LYS A 281 45.62 2.51 -19.47
CA LYS A 281 46.09 2.23 -20.82
C LYS A 281 45.00 1.60 -21.68
N PHE A 282 43.75 2.06 -21.61
CA PHE A 282 42.83 1.91 -22.74
C PHE A 282 43.20 2.91 -23.84
N ASP A 283 44.50 2.98 -24.13
CA ASP A 283 45.05 3.64 -25.28
C ASP A 283 45.07 2.59 -26.38
N VAL A 284 44.67 2.99 -27.58
CA VAL A 284 44.69 2.09 -28.74
C VAL A 284 46.08 1.47 -28.92
N GLU A 285 47.14 2.17 -28.46
CA GLU A 285 48.54 1.73 -28.39
C GLU A 285 48.84 0.54 -27.44
N TYR A 286 48.14 0.36 -26.32
CA TYR A 286 48.41 -0.78 -25.41
C TYR A 286 47.78 -2.08 -25.93
N LEU A 287 46.64 -1.98 -26.64
CA LEU A 287 46.09 -3.07 -27.46
C LEU A 287 47.02 -3.49 -28.60
N GLU A 288 47.98 -2.64 -28.99
CA GLU A 288 48.96 -3.02 -30.01
C GLU A 288 49.98 -4.03 -29.49
N ASN A 289 50.23 -4.08 -28.18
CA ASN A 289 51.38 -4.79 -27.64
C ASN A 289 51.08 -5.97 -26.71
N THR A 290 49.90 -6.07 -26.07
CA THR A 290 49.70 -7.10 -25.01
C THR A 290 48.70 -8.23 -25.29
N ASP A 291 47.84 -8.19 -26.32
CA ASP A 291 47.00 -9.36 -26.63
C ASP A 291 46.54 -9.44 -28.09
N LYS A 292 47.36 -10.10 -28.93
CA LYS A 292 47.08 -10.27 -30.38
C LYS A 292 45.77 -11.02 -30.66
N ASN A 293 45.34 -11.91 -29.75
CA ASN A 293 44.09 -12.66 -29.92
C ASN A 293 42.87 -11.80 -29.61
N PHE A 294 42.99 -10.90 -28.62
CA PHE A 294 41.95 -9.91 -28.34
C PHE A 294 41.77 -8.95 -29.53
N ARG A 295 42.87 -8.38 -30.08
CA ARG A 295 42.81 -7.47 -31.26
C ARG A 295 42.12 -8.11 -32.47
N LYS A 296 42.49 -9.33 -32.86
CA LYS A 296 41.91 -10.01 -34.05
C LYS A 296 40.41 -10.29 -33.90
N ASN A 297 39.93 -10.45 -32.66
CA ASN A 297 38.55 -10.73 -32.34
C ASN A 297 37.70 -9.47 -32.10
N TYR A 298 38.28 -8.41 -31.52
CA TYR A 298 37.63 -7.15 -31.20
C TYR A 298 37.66 -6.09 -32.32
N SER A 299 38.79 -5.94 -33.04
CA SER A 299 38.95 -4.83 -34.00
C SER A 299 38.04 -4.97 -35.22
N SER A 300 37.82 -6.19 -35.71
CA SER A 300 36.90 -6.44 -36.83
C SER A 300 35.42 -6.21 -36.49
N PHE A 301 35.09 -5.84 -35.24
CA PHE A 301 33.74 -5.85 -34.69
C PHE A 301 33.16 -4.45 -34.40
N PHE A 302 34.02 -3.42 -34.34
CA PHE A 302 33.67 -2.07 -33.88
C PHE A 302 34.12 -0.93 -34.81
N ASP A 303 34.67 -1.23 -36.00
CA ASP A 303 35.25 -0.24 -36.94
C ASP A 303 34.25 0.84 -37.44
N THR A 304 32.94 0.70 -37.21
CA THR A 304 31.92 1.67 -37.70
C THR A 304 31.19 2.47 -36.62
N GLU A 305 31.24 2.13 -35.33
CA GLU A 305 30.42 2.80 -34.27
C GLU A 305 31.22 3.42 -33.11
N ILE A 306 32.54 3.23 -33.03
CA ILE A 306 33.39 3.95 -32.05
C ILE A 306 33.32 5.48 -32.25
N ASN A 307 32.97 5.94 -33.46
CA ASN A 307 32.78 7.37 -33.75
C ASN A 307 31.53 7.97 -33.09
N ASP A 308 30.49 7.18 -32.80
CA ASP A 308 29.26 7.68 -32.14
C ASP A 308 29.42 7.82 -30.61
N PHE A 309 30.24 6.98 -29.99
CA PHE A 309 30.58 7.10 -28.56
C PHE A 309 31.36 8.38 -28.23
N ASN A 310 32.08 8.94 -29.21
CA ASN A 310 32.87 10.17 -29.05
C ASN A 310 32.03 11.46 -29.15
N GLN A 311 30.74 11.40 -29.53
CA GLN A 311 29.94 12.60 -29.84
C GLN A 311 28.88 13.00 -28.81
N LYS A 312 28.57 12.18 -27.79
CA LYS A 312 27.63 12.57 -26.73
C LYS A 312 28.37 13.18 -25.54
N GLU A 313 28.19 14.49 -25.33
CA GLU A 313 28.67 15.26 -24.17
C GLU A 313 28.20 14.63 -22.84
N TYR A 314 28.98 13.73 -22.26
CA TYR A 314 28.80 13.28 -20.88
C TYR A 314 30.15 13.37 -20.16
N PHE A 315 30.31 14.46 -19.39
CA PHE A 315 31.39 14.74 -18.44
C PHE A 315 32.77 14.19 -18.81
N PHE A 316 33.33 14.71 -19.90
CA PHE A 316 34.74 14.57 -20.21
C PHE A 316 35.54 15.52 -19.31
N ASN A 317 36.23 14.99 -18.30
CA ASN A 317 37.39 15.71 -17.79
C ASN A 317 38.42 15.70 -18.92
N GLU A 318 38.87 16.87 -19.36
CA GLU A 318 39.71 17.11 -20.56
C GLU A 318 41.07 16.38 -20.57
N ASN A 319 41.36 15.53 -19.59
CA ASN A 319 42.58 14.75 -19.50
C ASN A 319 42.25 13.26 -19.32
N ARG A 320 42.35 12.51 -20.44
CA ARG A 320 42.31 11.03 -20.61
C ARG A 320 40.93 10.40 -20.85
N ARG A 321 40.73 9.93 -22.09
CA ARG A 321 39.63 9.03 -22.53
C ARG A 321 39.73 7.72 -21.75
N ARG A 322 38.87 7.53 -20.76
CA ARG A 322 38.88 6.39 -19.83
C ARG A 322 37.58 5.60 -19.98
N PHE A 323 37.59 4.53 -20.79
CA PHE A 323 36.48 3.58 -20.88
C PHE A 323 36.82 2.30 -20.11
N PRO A 324 35.86 1.70 -19.38
CA PRO A 324 36.04 0.35 -18.86
C PRO A 324 36.18 -0.63 -20.03
N SER A 325 37.21 -1.48 -20.03
CA SER A 325 37.57 -2.32 -21.18
C SER A 325 36.47 -3.29 -21.66
N VAL A 326 35.49 -3.57 -20.80
CA VAL A 326 34.39 -4.53 -21.03
C VAL A 326 33.05 -3.86 -21.36
N TYR A 327 32.90 -2.56 -21.07
CA TYR A 327 31.62 -1.87 -21.20
C TYR A 327 31.08 -1.84 -22.64
N PRO A 328 31.89 -1.57 -23.70
CA PRO A 328 31.38 -1.57 -25.07
C PRO A 328 30.80 -2.92 -25.51
N PHE A 329 31.40 -4.02 -25.04
CA PHE A 329 30.91 -5.37 -25.37
C PHE A 329 29.64 -5.71 -24.60
N PHE A 330 29.57 -5.37 -23.32
CA PHE A 330 28.33 -5.47 -22.52
C PHE A 330 27.20 -4.65 -23.15
N TYR A 331 27.47 -3.41 -23.53
CA TYR A 331 26.53 -2.51 -24.20
C TYR A 331 25.96 -3.16 -25.47
N LYS A 332 26.83 -3.73 -26.32
CA LYS A 332 26.43 -4.36 -27.57
C LYS A 332 25.56 -5.60 -27.36
N ILE A 333 25.90 -6.46 -26.38
CA ILE A 333 25.04 -7.61 -26.01
C ILE A 333 23.67 -7.11 -25.55
N CYS A 334 23.63 -6.11 -24.66
CA CYS A 334 22.38 -5.57 -24.15
C CYS A 334 21.50 -4.98 -25.25
N LYS A 335 22.09 -4.22 -26.17
CA LYS A 335 21.36 -3.51 -27.23
C LYS A 335 20.95 -4.43 -28.38
N ASP A 336 21.88 -5.21 -28.91
CA ASP A 336 21.66 -5.94 -30.17
C ASP A 336 21.09 -7.35 -29.97
N ILE A 337 21.41 -7.99 -28.84
CA ILE A 337 20.95 -9.36 -28.53
C ILE A 337 19.77 -9.30 -27.55
N LEU A 338 19.91 -8.57 -26.45
CA LEU A 338 18.85 -8.48 -25.44
C LEU A 338 17.79 -7.42 -25.76
N ASN A 339 17.97 -6.60 -26.81
CA ASN A 339 17.04 -5.55 -27.24
C ASN A 339 16.66 -4.55 -26.11
N ILE A 340 17.62 -4.18 -25.26
CA ILE A 340 17.45 -3.16 -24.22
C ILE A 340 17.65 -1.78 -24.84
N LYS A 341 16.71 -0.85 -24.60
CA LYS A 341 16.70 0.46 -25.26
C LYS A 341 17.81 1.38 -24.77
N ASN A 342 17.95 1.51 -23.45
CA ASN A 342 18.86 2.45 -22.83
C ASN A 342 19.87 1.70 -21.94
N ILE A 343 21.16 2.00 -22.11
CA ILE A 343 22.24 1.49 -21.28
C ILE A 343 23.10 2.70 -20.89
N GLU A 344 23.19 2.96 -19.59
CA GLU A 344 23.92 4.09 -19.01
C GLU A 344 24.97 3.55 -18.04
N TYR A 345 26.11 4.24 -17.92
CA TYR A 345 27.13 3.89 -16.94
C TYR A 345 27.39 5.03 -15.98
N ILE A 346 27.74 4.66 -14.75
CA ILE A 346 28.10 5.56 -13.67
C ILE A 346 29.49 5.13 -13.19
N SER A 347 30.48 5.99 -13.44
CA SER A 347 31.85 5.76 -12.96
C SER A 347 32.00 6.23 -11.53
N ASN A 348 32.72 5.47 -10.72
CA ASN A 348 33.21 5.89 -9.41
C ASN A 348 34.74 5.77 -9.33
N ASP A 349 35.36 6.58 -8.47
CA ASP A 349 36.80 6.57 -8.25
C ASP A 349 37.24 5.50 -7.24
N TYR A 350 36.43 4.47 -6.98
CA TYR A 350 36.80 3.40 -6.03
C TYR A 350 38.04 2.66 -6.53
N ASP A 351 39.00 2.42 -5.65
CA ASP A 351 40.10 1.49 -5.87
C ASP A 351 40.27 0.62 -4.61
N SER A 352 40.25 -0.70 -4.78
CA SER A 352 40.42 -1.65 -3.68
C SER A 352 41.81 -1.57 -3.04
N ASN A 353 42.80 -1.02 -3.74
CA ASN A 353 44.15 -0.80 -3.23
C ASN A 353 44.31 0.54 -2.51
N ASP A 354 43.34 1.46 -2.63
CA ASP A 354 43.33 2.74 -1.93
C ASP A 354 42.33 2.72 -0.77
N SER A 355 42.87 2.70 0.46
CA SER A 355 42.08 2.69 1.68
C SER A 355 41.18 3.92 1.83
N ASN A 356 41.57 5.09 1.31
CA ASN A 356 40.75 6.30 1.41
C ASN A 356 39.55 6.26 0.47
N LYS A 357 39.74 5.77 -0.76
CA LYS A 357 38.67 5.57 -1.76
C LYS A 357 37.71 4.46 -1.34
N SER A 358 38.23 3.42 -0.68
CA SER A 358 37.39 2.37 -0.10
C SER A 358 36.48 2.87 1.02
N LYS A 359 36.89 3.92 1.75
CA LYS A 359 36.11 4.50 2.87
C LYS A 359 35.05 5.50 2.43
N THR A 360 35.19 6.20 1.30
CA THR A 360 34.11 7.06 0.76
C THR A 360 33.03 6.27 0.02
N LEU A 361 33.34 5.02 -0.38
CA LEU A 361 32.51 4.21 -1.25
C LEU A 361 31.05 4.12 -0.83
N PHE A 362 30.82 3.97 0.47
CA PHE A 362 29.47 3.82 1.01
C PHE A 362 28.64 5.07 0.74
N VAL A 363 29.17 6.25 1.07
CA VAL A 363 28.51 7.54 0.85
C VAL A 363 28.28 7.79 -0.63
N ASP A 364 29.33 7.62 -1.45
CA ASP A 364 29.27 7.86 -2.91
C ASP A 364 28.22 6.97 -3.58
N THR A 365 28.19 5.69 -3.22
CA THR A 365 27.23 4.72 -3.76
C THR A 365 25.82 5.02 -3.27
N TRP A 366 25.65 5.35 -1.99
CA TRP A 366 24.35 5.70 -1.42
C TRP A 366 23.72 6.93 -2.11
N ASP A 367 24.54 7.94 -2.41
CA ASP A 367 24.10 9.14 -3.12
C ASP A 367 23.69 8.86 -4.57
N VAL A 368 24.44 7.99 -5.26
CA VAL A 368 24.07 7.52 -6.61
C VAL A 368 22.70 6.81 -6.57
N LEU A 369 22.53 5.87 -5.64
CA LEU A 369 21.28 5.12 -5.50
C LEU A 369 20.10 6.04 -5.15
N ASN A 370 20.30 7.04 -4.29
CA ASN A 370 19.29 8.07 -3.98
C ASN A 370 18.85 8.84 -5.24
N LYS A 371 19.81 9.29 -6.06
CA LYS A 371 19.51 10.04 -7.30
C LYS A 371 18.74 9.18 -8.29
N LEU A 372 19.19 7.95 -8.53
CA LEU A 372 18.52 7.02 -9.42
C LEU A 372 17.12 6.67 -8.95
N TYR A 373 16.95 6.49 -7.63
CA TYR A 373 15.66 6.20 -7.05
C TYR A 373 14.68 7.39 -7.18
N GLN A 374 15.16 8.63 -7.12
CA GLN A 374 14.34 9.82 -7.33
C GLN A 374 13.96 10.03 -8.80
N SER A 375 14.79 9.57 -9.75
CA SER A 375 14.54 9.74 -11.19
C SER A 375 13.83 8.57 -11.86
N SER A 376 13.82 7.38 -11.24
CA SER A 376 13.22 6.17 -11.78
C SER A 376 11.96 5.76 -11.02
N ASN A 377 10.87 5.52 -11.75
CA ASN A 377 9.61 5.08 -11.17
C ASN A 377 9.67 3.61 -10.67
N ASN A 378 10.50 2.75 -11.28
CA ASN A 378 10.57 1.31 -11.01
C ASN A 378 12.02 0.80 -11.16
N LEU A 379 12.85 1.03 -10.14
CA LEU A 379 14.25 0.59 -10.12
C LEU A 379 14.40 -0.79 -9.46
N ILE A 380 15.03 -1.73 -10.16
CA ILE A 380 15.44 -3.05 -9.68
C ILE A 380 16.91 -2.99 -9.27
N PHE A 381 17.22 -3.43 -8.06
CA PHE A 381 18.60 -3.57 -7.59
C PHE A 381 19.09 -4.99 -7.82
N ASP A 382 20.10 -5.17 -8.67
CA ASP A 382 20.86 -6.42 -8.77
C ASP A 382 22.16 -6.32 -7.97
N ILE A 383 22.38 -7.32 -7.13
CA ILE A 383 23.45 -7.41 -6.15
C ILE A 383 24.47 -8.50 -6.56
N GLY A 384 24.16 -9.29 -7.58
CA GLY A 384 24.89 -10.49 -7.99
C GLY A 384 26.33 -10.29 -8.47
N PRO A 385 26.61 -9.42 -9.44
CA PRO A 385 27.95 -9.39 -10.05
C PRO A 385 28.78 -8.16 -9.62
N GLY A 386 30.07 -8.36 -9.29
CA GLY A 386 31.02 -7.26 -9.11
C GLY A 386 31.83 -7.31 -7.81
N ASN A 387 32.24 -6.15 -7.29
CA ASN A 387 32.95 -6.08 -6.01
C ASN A 387 31.97 -6.29 -4.84
N LYS A 388 32.31 -7.22 -3.95
CA LYS A 388 31.48 -7.60 -2.78
C LYS A 388 31.08 -6.42 -1.90
N LEU A 389 31.92 -5.38 -1.80
CA LEU A 389 31.62 -4.21 -0.99
C LEU A 389 30.45 -3.40 -1.59
N PHE A 390 30.36 -3.29 -2.92
CA PHE A 390 29.19 -2.67 -3.57
C PHE A 390 27.92 -3.46 -3.29
N SER A 391 27.99 -4.78 -3.43
CA SER A 391 26.85 -5.67 -3.16
C SER A 391 26.30 -5.44 -1.74
N ILE A 392 27.17 -5.35 -0.73
CA ILE A 392 26.78 -5.07 0.65
C ILE A 392 26.08 -3.69 0.77
N ILE A 393 26.65 -2.64 0.17
CA ILE A 393 26.08 -1.29 0.24
C ILE A 393 24.70 -1.23 -0.41
N VAL A 394 24.55 -1.83 -1.60
CA VAL A 394 23.28 -1.88 -2.35
C VAL A 394 22.24 -2.70 -1.56
N SER A 395 22.63 -3.82 -0.94
CA SER A 395 21.72 -4.60 -0.09
C SER A 395 21.23 -3.77 1.09
N LEU A 396 22.13 -3.10 1.81
CA LEU A 396 21.76 -2.26 2.94
C LEU A 396 20.86 -1.12 2.49
N TYR A 397 21.19 -0.46 1.38
CA TYR A 397 20.36 0.59 0.79
C TYR A 397 18.94 0.09 0.50
N ALA A 398 18.81 -1.06 -0.19
CA ALA A 398 17.50 -1.64 -0.51
C ALA A 398 16.70 -1.97 0.76
N LEU A 399 17.33 -2.58 1.77
CA LEU A 399 16.70 -2.94 3.04
C LEU A 399 16.20 -1.71 3.83
N PHE A 400 17.04 -0.68 4.01
CA PHE A 400 16.65 0.54 4.75
C PHE A 400 15.61 1.40 4.02
N ASN A 401 15.51 1.26 2.69
CA ASN A 401 14.53 1.95 1.85
C ASN A 401 13.30 1.07 1.50
N LYS A 402 13.16 -0.11 2.14
CA LYS A 402 12.04 -1.06 1.92
C LYS A 402 11.87 -1.41 0.44
N LYS A 403 12.95 -1.89 -0.18
CA LYS A 403 12.98 -2.31 -1.59
C LYS A 403 13.33 -3.77 -1.73
N GLU A 404 12.68 -4.43 -2.69
CA GLU A 404 13.12 -5.73 -3.17
C GLU A 404 14.45 -5.60 -3.93
N PHE A 405 15.28 -6.63 -3.86
CA PHE A 405 16.51 -6.72 -4.63
C PHE A 405 16.74 -8.16 -5.09
N TYR A 406 17.58 -8.32 -6.09
CA TYR A 406 17.84 -9.59 -6.75
C TYR A 406 19.31 -9.94 -6.62
N TYR A 407 19.57 -11.24 -6.52
CA TYR A 407 20.91 -11.78 -6.41
C TYR A 407 21.02 -13.05 -7.25
N LYS A 408 22.06 -13.15 -8.05
CA LYS A 408 22.39 -14.34 -8.82
C LYS A 408 23.80 -14.80 -8.45
N PHE A 409 23.93 -16.07 -8.04
CA PHE A 409 25.24 -16.68 -7.82
C PHE A 409 25.69 -17.41 -9.10
N GLU A 410 26.72 -16.89 -9.75
CA GLU A 410 27.32 -17.48 -10.97
C GLU A 410 26.25 -17.85 -12.03
N THR A 411 26.17 -19.13 -12.42
CA THR A 411 25.20 -19.65 -13.40
C THR A 411 23.91 -20.17 -12.75
N GLY A 412 23.73 -19.99 -11.44
CA GLY A 412 22.56 -20.46 -10.69
C GLY A 412 21.30 -19.63 -10.91
N ASP A 413 20.25 -19.94 -10.16
CA ASP A 413 18.96 -19.23 -10.24
C ASP A 413 19.04 -17.81 -9.66
N ILE A 414 18.16 -16.92 -10.14
CA ILE A 414 18.00 -15.59 -9.56
C ILE A 414 17.16 -15.69 -8.28
N PHE A 415 17.70 -15.17 -7.18
CA PHE A 415 17.02 -15.11 -5.90
C PHE A 415 16.46 -13.70 -5.69
N LYS A 416 15.18 -13.64 -5.36
CA LYS A 416 14.50 -12.42 -4.96
C LYS A 416 14.54 -12.28 -3.44
N PHE A 417 15.07 -11.17 -2.96
CA PHE A 417 14.92 -10.75 -1.57
C PHE A 417 13.69 -9.83 -1.45
N PRO A 418 12.71 -10.18 -0.60
CA PRO A 418 11.51 -9.37 -0.45
C PRO A 418 11.82 -8.03 0.21
N GLU A 419 10.97 -7.04 -0.03
CA GLU A 419 10.98 -5.82 0.78
C GLU A 419 10.70 -6.19 2.26
N ILE A 420 11.56 -5.72 3.15
CA ILE A 420 11.40 -5.90 4.59
C ILE A 420 11.63 -4.57 5.29
N GLY A 421 10.82 -4.30 6.32
CA GLY A 421 10.98 -3.11 7.15
C GLY A 421 12.16 -3.26 8.10
N ILE A 422 13.37 -2.93 7.64
CA ILE A 422 14.52 -2.72 8.52
C ILE A 422 14.65 -1.23 8.80
N ASP A 423 14.96 -0.90 10.04
CA ASP A 423 15.21 0.47 10.46
C ASP A 423 16.51 0.55 11.25
N TRP A 424 17.01 1.77 11.36
CA TRP A 424 18.15 2.04 12.21
C TRP A 424 17.75 1.91 13.68
N ASP A 425 18.72 1.58 14.53
CA ASP A 425 18.51 1.58 15.96
C ASP A 425 18.25 3.01 16.46
N TYR A 426 17.00 3.28 16.83
CA TYR A 426 16.55 4.59 17.29
C TYR A 426 17.26 5.06 18.55
N GLN A 427 17.64 4.13 19.45
CA GLN A 427 18.33 4.49 20.69
C GLN A 427 19.74 4.97 20.36
N TYR A 428 20.46 4.20 19.54
CA TYR A 428 21.80 4.57 19.06
C TYR A 428 21.78 5.90 18.29
N LEU A 429 20.78 6.09 17.40
CA LEU A 429 20.66 7.32 16.62
C LEU A 429 20.24 8.54 17.44
N ASP A 430 19.50 8.40 18.55
CA ASP A 430 19.18 9.55 19.41
C ASP A 430 20.43 10.11 20.08
N GLU A 431 21.28 9.24 20.63
CA GLU A 431 22.58 9.64 21.19
C GLU A 431 23.47 10.29 20.13
N LEU A 432 23.55 9.69 18.95
CA LEU A 432 24.32 10.20 17.82
C LEU A 432 23.82 11.57 17.35
N TYR A 433 22.50 11.72 17.19
CA TYR A 433 21.85 12.94 16.72
C TYR A 433 22.18 14.11 17.64
N ASN A 434 22.05 13.93 18.96
CA ASN A 434 22.30 15.00 19.93
C ASN A 434 23.77 15.45 19.92
N ILE A 435 24.71 14.51 19.72
CA ILE A 435 26.13 14.82 19.62
C ILE A 435 26.41 15.57 18.33
N ILE A 436 26.05 15.01 17.17
CA ILE A 436 26.38 15.64 15.86
C ILE A 436 25.67 17.00 15.71
N ASN A 437 24.42 17.11 16.14
CA ASN A 437 23.64 18.34 16.00
C ASN A 437 24.14 19.50 16.87
N ASN A 438 24.77 19.20 18.02
CA ASN A 438 25.36 20.23 18.89
C ASN A 438 26.72 20.72 18.40
N TYR A 439 27.41 19.94 17.56
CA TYR A 439 28.74 20.25 17.03
C TYR A 439 28.71 20.30 15.50
N ARG A 440 27.68 20.95 14.91
CA ARG A 440 27.50 21.10 13.46
C ARG A 440 28.67 21.78 12.74
N ASN A 441 29.46 22.59 13.46
CA ASN A 441 30.66 23.19 12.88
C ASN A 441 31.76 22.11 12.79
N LYS A 442 32.23 21.82 11.56
CA LYS A 442 33.32 20.88 11.29
C LYS A 442 34.56 21.14 12.14
N GLU A 443 34.88 22.41 12.44
CA GLU A 443 36.02 22.76 13.29
C GLU A 443 35.82 22.37 14.76
N GLU A 444 34.61 22.55 15.29
CA GLU A 444 34.27 22.16 16.67
C GLU A 444 34.18 20.64 16.80
N PHE A 445 33.55 19.97 15.82
CA PHE A 445 33.50 18.51 15.76
C PHE A 445 34.90 17.89 15.74
N ASN A 446 35.82 18.44 14.93
CA ASN A 446 37.22 18.01 14.88
C ASN A 446 37.93 18.13 16.25
N LYS A 447 37.64 19.19 17.03
CA LYS A 447 38.23 19.40 18.37
C LYS A 447 37.74 18.37 19.38
N ILE A 448 36.45 18.04 19.35
CA ILE A 448 35.85 17.13 20.32
C ILE A 448 35.94 15.65 19.94
N TYR A 449 36.21 15.33 18.66
CA TYR A 449 36.20 13.97 18.11
C TYR A 449 36.98 12.96 18.97
N LYS A 450 38.16 13.34 19.47
CA LYS A 450 39.01 12.47 20.30
C LYS A 450 38.37 12.08 21.64
N TYR A 451 37.43 12.87 22.13
CA TYR A 451 36.70 12.64 23.39
C TYR A 451 35.37 11.91 23.18
N LEU A 452 34.94 11.71 21.93
CA LEU A 452 33.70 10.98 21.64
C LEU A 452 33.86 9.48 21.97
N PRO A 453 32.76 8.79 22.32
CA PRO A 453 32.75 7.33 22.44
C PRO A 453 33.28 6.64 21.16
N LYS A 454 34.00 5.51 21.32
CA LYS A 454 34.65 4.79 20.20
C LYS A 454 33.70 4.40 19.07
N ASN A 455 32.46 4.03 19.42
CA ASN A 455 31.38 3.69 18.49
C ASN A 455 30.93 4.88 17.61
N ILE A 456 31.13 6.12 18.06
CA ILE A 456 30.86 7.33 17.26
C ILE A 456 32.10 7.71 16.46
N GLN A 457 33.29 7.61 17.08
CA GLN A 457 34.55 7.83 16.37
C GLN A 457 34.67 6.94 15.14
N SER A 458 34.26 5.66 15.24
CA SER A 458 34.31 4.70 14.13
C SER A 458 33.41 5.03 12.93
N LEU A 459 32.47 5.97 13.07
CA LEU A 459 31.66 6.44 11.94
C LEU A 459 32.41 7.42 11.04
N TYR A 460 33.57 7.91 11.49
CA TYR A 460 34.41 8.85 10.77
C TYR A 460 35.81 8.31 10.60
N TYR A 461 36.51 8.84 9.62
CA TYR A 461 37.93 8.60 9.45
C TYR A 461 38.64 9.89 9.06
N LYS A 462 39.91 9.98 9.44
CA LYS A 462 40.74 11.13 9.12
C LYS A 462 41.34 10.95 7.72
N ASN A 463 41.03 11.85 6.79
CA ASN A 463 41.70 11.96 5.50
C ASN A 463 42.48 13.27 5.46
N ARG A 464 43.81 13.18 5.63
CA ARG A 464 44.70 14.32 5.87
C ARG A 464 44.29 15.11 7.12
N GLU A 465 43.69 16.29 6.97
CA GLU A 465 43.21 17.15 8.07
C GLU A 465 41.68 17.17 8.20
N GLU A 466 40.96 16.55 7.26
CA GLU A 466 39.50 16.54 7.25
C GLU A 466 38.96 15.21 7.83
N LEU A 467 38.00 15.29 8.74
CA LEU A 467 37.18 14.14 9.11
C LEU A 467 36.15 13.90 8.02
N LYS A 468 36.13 12.68 7.48
CA LYS A 468 35.14 12.21 6.50
C LYS A 468 34.28 11.12 7.11
N GLU A 469 33.01 11.10 6.72
CA GLU A 469 32.06 10.09 7.16
C GLU A 469 32.30 8.76 6.44
N PHE A 470 32.21 7.66 7.17
CA PHE A 470 32.23 6.31 6.60
C PHE A 470 30.84 5.89 6.14
N PHE A 471 29.80 6.26 6.89
CA PHE A 471 28.38 6.11 6.52
C PHE A 471 27.82 7.48 6.13
N PRO A 472 26.70 7.57 5.39
CA PRO A 472 26.04 8.84 5.10
C PRO A 472 25.28 9.33 6.35
N VAL A 473 26.01 9.77 7.37
CA VAL A 473 25.49 10.00 8.73
C VAL A 473 24.46 11.13 8.71
N GLU A 474 24.71 12.20 7.97
CA GLU A 474 23.72 13.30 7.84
C GLU A 474 22.39 12.83 7.25
N LEU A 475 22.42 11.95 6.24
CA LEU A 475 21.21 11.40 5.62
C LEU A 475 20.48 10.44 6.56
N ILE A 476 21.23 9.58 7.27
CA ILE A 476 20.68 8.67 8.29
C ILE A 476 20.00 9.48 9.39
N LEU A 477 20.65 10.54 9.89
CA LEU A 477 20.09 11.42 10.92
C LEU A 477 18.88 12.20 10.44
N LYS A 478 18.85 12.63 9.17
CA LYS A 478 17.67 13.27 8.57
C LYS A 478 16.49 12.31 8.52
N SER A 479 16.69 11.08 8.03
CA SER A 479 15.66 10.03 8.03
C SER A 479 15.19 9.72 9.45
N TYR A 480 16.11 9.61 10.40
CA TYR A 480 15.78 9.41 11.81
C TYR A 480 14.92 10.54 12.38
N LYS A 481 15.27 11.81 12.11
CA LYS A 481 14.47 12.95 12.58
C LYS A 481 13.04 12.91 12.03
N GLU A 482 12.88 12.56 10.77
CA GLU A 482 11.57 12.40 10.14
C GLU A 482 10.77 11.26 10.79
N ARG A 483 11.41 10.11 11.06
CA ARG A 483 10.75 8.96 11.70
C ARG A 483 10.52 9.11 13.20
N ARG A 484 11.38 9.83 13.92
CA ARG A 484 11.24 10.10 15.37
C ARG A 484 9.94 10.84 15.68
N ASN A 485 9.52 11.74 14.80
CA ASN A 485 8.25 12.46 14.94
C ASN A 485 7.04 11.55 14.66
N MET A 486 7.23 10.38 14.04
CA MET A 486 6.18 9.44 13.63
C MET A 486 6.64 7.98 13.84
N PRO A 487 6.87 7.54 15.09
CA PRO A 487 7.47 6.24 15.38
C PRO A 487 6.63 5.05 14.87
N PHE A 488 5.34 5.27 14.65
CA PHE A 488 4.42 4.24 14.17
C PHE A 488 4.11 4.32 12.68
N GLY A 489 4.68 5.29 11.94
CA GLY A 489 4.36 5.58 10.53
C GLY A 489 3.08 6.40 10.36
N TYR A 490 2.70 6.71 9.11
CA TYR A 490 1.65 7.69 8.79
C TYR A 490 0.63 7.23 7.74
N GLY A 491 0.51 5.92 7.51
CA GLY A 491 -0.43 5.38 6.52
C GLY A 491 -0.07 5.67 5.06
N GLU A 492 1.23 5.72 4.74
CA GLU A 492 1.75 6.07 3.40
C GLU A 492 1.08 5.31 2.25
N SER A 493 0.78 4.03 2.41
CA SER A 493 0.10 3.22 1.39
C SER A 493 -1.28 3.75 1.01
N TYR A 494 -2.02 4.35 1.96
CA TYR A 494 -3.29 5.00 1.68
C TYR A 494 -3.08 6.28 0.88
N LEU A 495 -2.12 7.11 1.28
CA LEU A 495 -1.85 8.40 0.63
C LEU A 495 -1.44 8.22 -0.84
N LYS A 496 -0.78 7.11 -1.20
CA LYS A 496 -0.46 6.77 -2.59
C LYS A 496 -1.68 6.67 -3.51
N PHE A 497 -2.92 6.54 -2.99
CA PHE A 497 -4.14 6.59 -3.81
C PHE A 497 -4.52 8.02 -4.24
N ILE A 498 -4.01 9.06 -3.58
CA ILE A 498 -4.21 10.47 -3.92
C ILE A 498 -3.20 10.86 -5.00
N LYS A 499 -3.68 11.13 -6.22
CA LYS A 499 -2.79 11.47 -7.36
C LYS A 499 -2.38 12.93 -7.36
N ASN A 500 -3.18 13.81 -6.76
CA ASN A 500 -2.84 15.22 -6.60
C ASN A 500 -1.82 15.42 -5.47
N ASN A 501 -0.61 15.88 -5.82
CA ASN A 501 0.49 16.07 -4.86
C ASN A 501 0.17 17.11 -3.76
N GLU A 502 -0.63 18.13 -4.04
CA GLU A 502 -0.95 19.17 -3.06
C GLU A 502 -1.89 18.63 -1.98
N LEU A 503 -2.85 17.79 -2.36
CA LEU A 503 -3.74 17.09 -1.42
C LEU A 503 -2.98 16.02 -0.63
N TYR A 504 -2.07 15.29 -1.28
CA TYR A 504 -1.16 14.34 -0.63
C TYR A 504 -0.34 15.04 0.45
N ASP A 505 0.33 16.15 0.11
CA ASP A 505 1.19 16.88 1.03
C ASP A 505 0.38 17.51 2.16
N TYR A 506 -0.82 18.05 1.88
CA TYR A 506 -1.71 18.58 2.91
C TYR A 506 -1.99 17.54 4.01
N ILE A 507 -2.39 16.32 3.64
CA ILE A 507 -2.70 15.27 4.64
C ILE A 507 -1.42 14.80 5.33
N LYS A 508 -0.34 14.58 4.59
CA LYS A 508 0.96 14.16 5.14
C LYS A 508 1.45 15.13 6.23
N TYR A 509 1.45 16.44 5.96
CA TYR A 509 1.90 17.44 6.92
C TYR A 509 0.86 17.72 8.02
N GLY A 510 -0.44 17.55 7.74
CA GLY A 510 -1.48 17.54 8.77
C GLY A 510 -1.24 16.47 9.83
N ILE A 511 -0.90 15.25 9.41
CA ILE A 511 -0.50 14.16 10.31
C ILE A 511 0.78 14.55 11.07
N PHE A 512 1.85 14.93 10.35
CA PHE A 512 3.18 15.14 10.95
C PHE A 512 3.24 16.28 11.96
N ASN A 513 2.52 17.37 11.71
CA ASN A 513 2.71 18.61 12.46
C ASN A 513 1.53 18.93 13.38
N LYS A 514 0.32 18.37 13.12
CA LYS A 514 -0.89 18.73 13.86
C LYS A 514 -1.58 17.54 14.50
N TRP A 515 -2.19 16.65 13.71
CA TRP A 515 -3.17 15.68 14.23
C TRP A 515 -2.55 14.66 15.19
N THR A 516 -1.33 14.16 14.91
CA THR A 516 -0.66 13.21 15.81
C THR A 516 -0.33 13.82 17.18
N HIS A 517 -0.04 15.12 17.24
CA HIS A 517 0.29 15.82 18.49
C HIS A 517 -0.94 16.14 19.34
N MET A 518 -2.12 16.27 18.75
CA MET A 518 -3.37 16.56 19.48
C MET A 518 -3.67 15.51 20.55
N TRP A 519 -3.29 14.25 20.31
CA TRP A 519 -3.51 13.14 21.23
C TRP A 519 -2.81 13.26 22.59
N ILE A 520 -1.84 14.17 22.74
CA ILE A 520 -1.25 14.51 24.05
C ILE A 520 -2.34 15.00 25.02
N GLY A 521 -3.39 15.64 24.49
CA GLY A 521 -4.52 16.16 25.26
C GLY A 521 -5.70 15.20 25.44
N ASP A 522 -5.56 13.90 25.13
CA ASP A 522 -6.67 12.93 25.27
C ASP A 522 -7.22 12.91 26.72
N LEU A 523 -8.51 13.24 26.85
CA LEU A 523 -9.23 13.35 28.12
C LEU A 523 -9.72 11.99 28.63
N ILE A 524 -9.38 10.90 27.94
CA ILE A 524 -9.57 9.52 28.37
C ILE A 524 -8.18 8.92 28.67
N PRO A 525 -7.70 8.99 29.93
CA PRO A 525 -6.32 8.60 30.29
C PRO A 525 -5.96 7.14 29.96
N GLU A 526 -6.96 6.29 29.75
CA GLU A 526 -6.79 4.88 29.40
C GLU A 526 -6.42 4.64 27.93
N THR A 527 -6.52 5.65 27.03
CA THR A 527 -6.40 5.51 25.55
C THR A 527 -5.23 6.23 24.89
N VAL A 528 -4.43 7.03 25.61
CA VAL A 528 -3.41 7.94 25.01
C VAL A 528 -2.46 7.26 23.99
N GLU A 529 -1.96 6.06 24.27
CA GLU A 529 -1.06 5.33 23.35
C GLU A 529 -1.79 4.71 22.14
N HIS A 530 -3.08 4.42 22.29
CA HIS A 530 -3.93 3.80 21.27
C HIS A 530 -4.27 4.77 20.14
N SER A 531 -4.45 6.04 20.48
CA SER A 531 -5.00 7.04 19.57
C SER A 531 -4.02 7.48 18.48
N GLN A 532 -2.70 7.48 18.74
CA GLN A 532 -1.69 7.78 17.72
C GLN A 532 -1.59 6.70 16.62
N ARG A 533 -1.90 5.44 16.94
CA ARG A 533 -1.83 4.32 16.01
C ARG A 533 -3.17 4.04 15.32
N HIS A 534 -4.27 4.46 15.94
CA HIS A 534 -5.63 4.24 15.48
C HIS A 534 -5.86 4.73 14.04
N SER A 535 -5.63 6.02 13.76
CA SER A 535 -5.83 6.58 12.40
C SER A 535 -4.98 5.87 11.34
N LYS A 536 -3.75 5.47 11.69
CA LYS A 536 -2.90 4.67 10.80
C LYS A 536 -3.51 3.30 10.51
N ARG A 537 -4.01 2.58 11.52
CA ARG A 537 -4.65 1.28 11.32
C ARG A 537 -5.89 1.39 10.45
N LEU A 538 -6.68 2.44 10.59
CA LEU A 538 -7.84 2.67 9.72
C LEU A 538 -7.41 2.90 8.26
N MET A 539 -6.36 3.67 8.03
CA MET A 539 -5.77 3.84 6.69
C MET A 539 -5.25 2.51 6.12
N GLU A 540 -4.56 1.69 6.92
CA GLU A 540 -4.08 0.37 6.50
C GLU A 540 -5.21 -0.62 6.24
N MET A 541 -6.27 -0.61 7.06
CA MET A 541 -7.46 -1.42 6.87
C MET A 541 -8.18 -1.03 5.57
N THR A 542 -8.32 0.27 5.32
CA THR A 542 -8.89 0.79 4.07
C THR A 542 -8.17 0.22 2.86
N VAL A 543 -6.83 0.28 2.88
CA VAL A 543 -5.98 -0.27 1.83
C VAL A 543 -6.21 -1.77 1.65
N LYS A 544 -6.27 -2.54 2.74
CA LYS A 544 -6.54 -3.99 2.69
C LYS A 544 -7.92 -4.29 2.08
N ILE A 545 -8.94 -3.50 2.42
CA ILE A 545 -10.28 -3.62 1.83
C ILE A 545 -10.20 -3.34 0.33
N ILE A 546 -9.56 -2.24 -0.10
CA ILE A 546 -9.38 -1.89 -1.52
C ILE A 546 -8.69 -3.02 -2.29
N ARG A 547 -7.66 -3.66 -1.73
CA ARG A 547 -6.96 -4.79 -2.37
C ARG A 547 -7.86 -5.99 -2.62
N VAL A 548 -8.82 -6.25 -1.72
CA VAL A 548 -9.72 -7.41 -1.76
C VAL A 548 -10.95 -7.13 -2.63
N ILE A 549 -11.62 -5.98 -2.45
CA ILE A 549 -12.84 -5.67 -3.21
C ILE A 549 -12.56 -4.98 -4.54
N GLY A 550 -11.36 -4.42 -4.72
CA GLY A 550 -10.98 -3.59 -5.87
C GLY A 550 -11.36 -2.13 -5.71
N GLU A 551 -10.49 -1.22 -6.15
CA GLU A 551 -10.68 0.23 -6.04
C GLU A 551 -12.03 0.72 -6.62
N ARG A 552 -12.42 0.18 -7.76
CA ARG A 552 -13.68 0.52 -8.43
C ARG A 552 -14.92 0.24 -7.57
N ASN A 553 -14.89 -0.82 -6.77
CA ASN A 553 -15.98 -1.19 -5.88
C ASN A 553 -15.92 -0.41 -4.56
N PHE A 554 -14.73 0.06 -4.17
CA PHE A 554 -14.55 0.95 -3.03
C PHE A 554 -15.01 2.38 -3.30
N LEU A 555 -14.79 2.90 -4.51
CA LEU A 555 -15.13 4.28 -4.88
C LEU A 555 -16.66 4.51 -5.04
N PRO A 556 -17.12 5.75 -4.80
CA PRO A 556 -18.53 6.10 -5.01
C PRO A 556 -18.91 6.08 -6.49
N LYS A 557 -20.18 5.80 -6.78
CA LYS A 557 -20.75 5.86 -8.14
C LYS A 557 -21.05 7.31 -8.56
N VAL A 558 -20.01 8.04 -8.95
CA VAL A 558 -20.05 9.43 -9.42
C VAL A 558 -19.15 9.62 -10.64
N GLU A 559 -19.17 10.81 -11.25
CA GLU A 559 -18.25 11.20 -12.33
C GLU A 559 -16.84 11.47 -11.76
N LEU A 560 -16.11 10.40 -11.43
CA LEU A 560 -14.84 10.45 -10.69
C LEU A 560 -13.74 11.29 -11.35
N ASP A 561 -13.67 11.30 -12.68
CA ASP A 561 -12.65 12.02 -13.45
C ASP A 561 -12.99 13.51 -13.66
N LYS A 562 -14.20 13.93 -13.32
CA LYS A 562 -14.62 15.32 -13.46
C LYS A 562 -13.98 16.18 -12.36
N GLU A 563 -13.54 17.37 -12.74
CA GLU A 563 -13.00 18.35 -11.81
C GLU A 563 -14.09 18.92 -10.90
N TYR A 564 -13.80 18.95 -9.59
CA TYR A 564 -14.57 19.68 -8.60
C TYR A 564 -14.11 21.14 -8.51
N VAL A 565 -12.79 21.33 -8.51
CA VAL A 565 -12.09 22.60 -8.69
C VAL A 565 -10.88 22.35 -9.60
N GLU A 566 -10.28 23.41 -10.14
CA GLU A 566 -9.13 23.32 -11.06
C GLU A 566 -8.02 22.40 -10.48
N GLY A 567 -7.67 21.34 -11.22
CA GLY A 567 -6.64 20.37 -10.82
C GLY A 567 -7.04 19.34 -9.76
N ILE A 568 -8.27 19.37 -9.24
CA ILE A 568 -8.79 18.39 -8.26
C ILE A 568 -10.07 17.74 -8.80
N ASN A 569 -9.98 16.46 -9.16
CA ASN A 569 -11.12 15.64 -9.57
C ASN A 569 -11.87 15.02 -8.38
N TYR A 570 -13.07 14.50 -8.61
CA TYR A 570 -13.89 13.88 -7.57
C TYR A 570 -13.28 12.60 -6.96
N ARG A 571 -12.44 11.86 -7.70
CA ARG A 571 -11.71 10.71 -7.16
C ARG A 571 -10.72 11.14 -6.07
N ASP A 572 -9.86 12.11 -6.38
CA ASP A 572 -8.88 12.64 -5.44
C ASP A 572 -9.56 13.39 -4.30
N LEU A 573 -10.69 14.06 -4.57
CA LEU A 573 -11.51 14.67 -3.52
C LEU A 573 -12.08 13.63 -2.53
N PHE A 574 -12.56 12.49 -3.02
CA PHE A 574 -13.04 11.41 -2.15
C PHE A 574 -11.92 10.91 -1.22
N TYR A 575 -10.75 10.58 -1.77
CA TYR A 575 -9.61 10.15 -0.95
C TYR A 575 -9.12 11.26 -0.01
N PHE A 576 -9.20 12.52 -0.42
CA PHE A 576 -8.86 13.63 0.45
C PHE A 576 -9.81 13.74 1.65
N LEU A 577 -11.12 13.81 1.39
CA LEU A 577 -12.13 13.92 2.46
C LEU A 577 -12.10 12.72 3.40
N PHE A 578 -11.99 11.52 2.84
CA PHE A 578 -11.91 10.29 3.61
C PHE A 578 -10.61 10.25 4.43
N GLY A 579 -9.47 10.58 3.84
CA GLY A 579 -8.17 10.62 4.52
C GLY A 579 -8.10 11.62 5.66
N VAL A 580 -8.67 12.82 5.50
CA VAL A 580 -8.79 13.80 6.58
C VAL A 580 -9.69 13.25 7.70
N ALA A 581 -10.85 12.69 7.36
CA ALA A 581 -11.78 12.14 8.35
C ALA A 581 -11.17 10.98 9.16
N LEU A 582 -10.44 10.07 8.53
CA LEU A 582 -9.72 8.98 9.21
C LEU A 582 -8.75 9.48 10.29
N ASN A 583 -8.19 10.68 10.12
CA ASN A 583 -7.26 11.28 11.08
C ASN A 583 -7.91 12.21 12.11
N VAL A 584 -9.09 12.76 11.80
CA VAL A 584 -9.70 13.83 12.59
C VAL A 584 -10.95 13.39 13.36
N HIS A 585 -11.67 12.34 12.93
CA HIS A 585 -12.98 12.00 13.48
C HIS A 585 -13.02 11.80 15.01
N ASP A 586 -11.95 11.25 15.58
CA ASP A 586 -11.83 10.98 17.03
C ASP A 586 -11.06 12.04 17.82
N LEU A 587 -10.61 13.14 17.19
CA LEU A 587 -9.89 14.20 17.90
C LEU A 587 -10.75 14.91 18.97
N GLY A 588 -12.06 14.74 18.95
CA GLY A 588 -12.95 15.20 20.01
C GLY A 588 -12.65 14.61 21.39
N HIS A 589 -11.91 13.49 21.48
CA HIS A 589 -11.37 13.01 22.77
C HIS A 589 -10.40 13.98 23.43
N THR A 590 -9.79 14.86 22.64
CA THR A 590 -8.79 15.86 23.10
C THR A 590 -9.40 17.22 23.42
N TYR A 591 -10.71 17.38 23.22
CA TYR A 591 -11.38 18.66 23.31
C TYR A 591 -12.42 18.67 24.43
N SER A 592 -12.33 19.67 25.31
CA SER A 592 -13.10 19.71 26.56
C SER A 592 -14.37 20.54 26.50
N LYS A 593 -14.58 21.35 25.47
CA LYS A 593 -15.69 22.32 25.41
C LYS A 593 -16.84 21.79 24.54
N PHE A 594 -18.01 21.60 25.14
CA PHE A 594 -19.24 21.32 24.41
C PHE A 594 -20.12 22.56 24.38
N LYS A 595 -20.46 23.06 23.18
CA LYS A 595 -21.37 24.21 23.03
C LYS A 595 -22.82 23.75 23.17
N LEU A 596 -23.51 24.21 24.22
CA LEU A 596 -24.95 23.98 24.39
C LEU A 596 -25.76 24.82 23.39
N LYS A 597 -27.03 24.47 23.15
CA LYS A 597 -27.93 25.29 22.31
C LYS A 597 -28.13 26.72 22.83
N SER A 598 -27.98 26.91 24.15
CA SER A 598 -27.96 28.23 24.80
C SER A 598 -26.72 29.07 24.44
N ARG A 599 -25.75 28.50 23.72
CA ARG A 599 -24.41 29.04 23.42
C ARG A 599 -23.48 29.15 24.63
N GLU A 600 -23.86 28.60 25.78
CA GLU A 600 -22.96 28.43 26.92
C GLU A 600 -22.03 27.22 26.69
N ASP A 601 -20.79 27.34 27.15
CA ASP A 601 -19.82 26.25 27.11
C ASP A 601 -20.02 25.33 28.32
N PHE A 602 -20.16 24.03 28.06
CA PHE A 602 -20.14 22.97 29.08
C PHE A 602 -18.82 22.20 28.99
N TYR A 603 -18.07 22.16 30.09
CA TYR A 603 -16.77 21.49 30.16
C TYR A 603 -16.93 20.01 30.53
N VAL A 604 -16.47 19.12 29.64
CA VAL A 604 -16.63 17.65 29.77
C VAL A 604 -15.39 16.93 30.31
N ASP A 605 -14.30 17.66 30.60
CA ASP A 605 -12.99 17.13 31.04
C ASP A 605 -13.07 16.29 32.33
N ALA A 606 -14.02 16.60 33.22
CA ALA A 606 -14.25 15.80 34.42
C ALA A 606 -15.04 14.49 34.16
N PHE A 607 -15.55 14.27 32.94
CA PHE A 607 -16.52 13.24 32.60
C PHE A 607 -16.05 12.36 31.43
N PRO A 608 -15.12 11.41 31.64
CA PRO A 608 -14.61 10.53 30.58
C PRO A 608 -15.70 9.75 29.81
N SER A 609 -16.82 9.36 30.45
CA SER A 609 -17.93 8.76 29.69
C SER A 609 -18.56 9.73 28.70
N LEU A 610 -18.69 11.02 29.06
CA LEU A 610 -19.24 12.03 28.16
C LEU A 610 -18.27 12.36 27.03
N VAL A 611 -16.97 12.46 27.33
CA VAL A 611 -15.93 12.60 26.28
C VAL A 611 -16.06 11.45 25.28
N ARG A 612 -16.17 10.20 25.76
CA ARG A 612 -16.35 9.03 24.87
C ARG A 612 -17.67 9.08 24.11
N ASP A 613 -18.76 9.46 24.75
CA ASP A 613 -20.09 9.40 24.14
C ASP A 613 -20.34 10.57 23.16
N LEU A 614 -19.65 11.71 23.35
CA LEU A 614 -19.81 12.95 22.58
C LEU A 614 -18.64 13.29 21.65
N HIS A 615 -17.57 12.48 21.59
CA HIS A 615 -16.36 12.84 20.82
C HIS A 615 -16.65 13.25 19.37
N ASN A 616 -17.61 12.62 18.70
CA ASN A 616 -17.97 13.00 17.34
C ASN A 616 -18.49 14.45 17.24
N GLU A 617 -19.27 14.93 18.23
CA GLU A 617 -19.72 16.32 18.33
C GLU A 617 -18.61 17.25 18.84
N LEU A 618 -17.75 16.78 19.75
CA LEU A 618 -16.58 17.52 20.21
C LEU A 618 -15.58 17.76 19.08
N THR A 619 -15.42 16.81 18.14
CA THR A 619 -14.64 16.98 16.91
C THR A 619 -15.19 18.13 16.07
N LEU A 620 -16.51 18.27 15.94
CA LEU A 620 -17.13 19.38 15.22
C LEU A 620 -16.83 20.72 15.90
N ASN A 621 -17.00 20.78 17.23
CA ASN A 621 -16.69 21.98 18.00
C ASN A 621 -15.19 22.35 17.93
N LEU A 622 -14.31 21.35 17.88
CA LEU A 622 -12.86 21.53 17.70
C LEU A 622 -12.52 22.06 16.30
N ILE A 623 -13.20 21.58 15.26
CA ILE A 623 -13.04 22.12 13.89
C ILE A 623 -13.45 23.60 13.84
N ASP A 624 -14.48 23.99 14.61
CA ASP A 624 -14.95 25.37 14.70
C ASP A 624 -14.11 26.28 15.61
N ASP A 625 -13.17 25.73 16.39
CA ASP A 625 -12.32 26.52 17.27
C ASP A 625 -11.07 27.01 16.50
N GLU A 626 -11.11 28.28 16.09
CA GLU A 626 -10.02 28.95 15.37
C GLU A 626 -8.70 28.97 16.16
N SER A 627 -8.73 28.83 17.49
CA SER A 627 -7.50 28.77 18.30
C SER A 627 -6.71 27.49 18.05
N PHE A 628 -7.39 26.41 17.63
CA PHE A 628 -6.74 25.16 17.27
C PHE A 628 -6.43 25.09 15.77
N ASP A 629 -7.29 25.61 14.89
CA ASP A 629 -7.15 25.54 13.41
C ASP A 629 -6.68 24.15 12.94
N ILE A 630 -7.41 23.10 13.36
CA ILE A 630 -7.00 21.69 13.10
C ILE A 630 -7.06 21.33 11.61
N LEU A 631 -7.74 22.12 10.79
CA LEU A 631 -7.86 21.95 9.35
C LEU A 631 -7.05 22.99 8.56
N ALA A 632 -6.07 23.67 9.17
CA ALA A 632 -5.18 24.59 8.45
C ALA A 632 -5.93 25.52 7.48
N ILE A 633 -7.05 26.10 7.96
CA ILE A 633 -7.99 26.85 7.12
C ILE A 633 -7.25 28.06 6.55
N ASN A 634 -6.56 28.78 7.43
CA ASN A 634 -5.80 29.98 7.09
C ASN A 634 -4.30 29.83 7.33
N ASN A 635 -3.88 28.89 8.18
CA ASN A 635 -2.47 28.67 8.52
C ASN A 635 -1.98 27.34 7.98
N LYS A 636 -0.87 27.35 7.24
CA LYS A 636 -0.30 26.12 6.65
C LYS A 636 0.20 25.18 7.75
N PHE A 637 0.04 23.87 7.55
CA PHE A 637 0.69 22.87 8.42
C PHE A 637 2.22 22.91 8.30
N SER A 638 2.75 23.28 7.13
CA SER A 638 4.17 23.40 6.82
C SER A 638 4.38 24.35 5.62
N ASP A 639 5.58 24.88 5.45
CA ASP A 639 5.99 25.62 4.24
C ASP A 639 5.84 24.79 2.95
N LYS A 640 5.79 23.46 3.09
CA LYS A 640 5.62 22.50 2.00
C LYS A 640 4.16 22.13 1.70
N SER A 641 3.20 22.67 2.44
CA SER A 641 1.76 22.40 2.24
C SER A 641 0.99 23.69 1.98
N LYS A 642 -0.09 23.60 1.20
CA LYS A 642 -1.07 24.69 1.06
C LYS A 642 -2.05 24.73 2.22
N THR A 643 -2.72 25.87 2.43
CA THR A 643 -3.87 25.95 3.34
C THR A 643 -5.11 25.33 2.70
N LEU A 644 -6.15 25.03 3.48
CA LEU A 644 -7.42 24.57 2.93
C LEU A 644 -8.10 25.66 2.08
N GLN A 645 -7.86 26.94 2.42
CA GLN A 645 -8.33 28.07 1.64
C GLN A 645 -7.60 28.19 0.29
N ASP A 646 -6.29 27.95 0.24
CA ASP A 646 -5.51 27.95 -1.00
C ASP A 646 -5.91 26.81 -1.95
N LEU A 647 -6.28 25.64 -1.41
CA LEU A 647 -6.65 24.46 -2.19
C LEU A 647 -8.05 24.58 -2.84
N PHE A 648 -9.02 25.16 -2.12
CA PHE A 648 -10.43 25.12 -2.53
C PHE A 648 -11.07 26.50 -2.72
N GLY A 649 -10.38 27.60 -2.38
CA GLY A 649 -10.87 28.96 -2.58
C GLY A 649 -12.27 29.18 -1.99
N ASN A 650 -13.21 29.65 -2.80
CA ASN A 650 -14.58 29.91 -2.35
C ASN A 650 -15.35 28.63 -1.92
N LYS A 651 -14.82 27.44 -2.25
CA LYS A 651 -15.39 26.14 -1.89
C LYS A 651 -14.92 25.60 -0.54
N SER A 652 -13.97 26.24 0.14
CA SER A 652 -13.41 25.71 1.40
C SER A 652 -14.45 25.50 2.49
N LYS A 653 -15.47 26.37 2.59
CA LYS A 653 -16.60 26.19 3.54
C LYS A 653 -17.41 24.92 3.26
N GLU A 654 -17.62 24.59 1.98
CA GLU A 654 -18.33 23.39 1.55
C GLU A 654 -17.53 22.13 1.93
N ILE A 655 -16.20 22.17 1.77
CA ILE A 655 -15.28 21.10 2.16
C ILE A 655 -15.21 20.92 3.69
N ILE A 656 -15.15 22.00 4.47
CA ILE A 656 -15.16 21.93 5.94
C ILE A 656 -16.46 21.25 6.42
N ASN A 657 -17.61 21.63 5.85
CA ASN A 657 -18.88 21.00 6.17
C ASN A 657 -18.92 19.53 5.77
N ALA A 658 -18.37 19.17 4.61
CA ALA A 658 -18.23 17.78 4.18
C ALA A 658 -17.44 16.94 5.20
N ILE A 659 -16.27 17.43 5.64
CA ILE A 659 -15.45 16.78 6.67
C ILE A 659 -16.24 16.62 7.98
N LYS A 660 -16.91 17.67 8.43
CA LYS A 660 -17.76 17.60 9.64
C LYS A 660 -18.84 16.55 9.53
N TYR A 661 -19.55 16.47 8.41
CA TYR A 661 -20.57 15.44 8.23
C TYR A 661 -19.99 14.02 8.25
N ILE A 662 -18.85 13.80 7.60
CA ILE A 662 -18.19 12.49 7.62
C ILE A 662 -17.76 12.12 9.05
N CYS A 663 -17.10 13.04 9.76
CA CYS A 663 -16.66 12.83 11.14
C CYS A 663 -17.83 12.63 12.10
N LYS A 664 -18.93 13.38 11.96
CA LYS A 664 -20.09 13.26 12.85
C LYS A 664 -20.77 11.90 12.73
N TYR A 665 -20.98 11.40 11.51
CA TYR A 665 -21.85 10.25 11.23
C TYR A 665 -21.19 8.88 11.30
N HIS A 666 -19.94 8.79 11.78
CA HIS A 666 -19.30 7.50 12.02
C HIS A 666 -19.94 6.72 13.20
N ARG A 667 -20.74 7.37 14.07
CA ARG A 667 -21.35 6.73 15.25
C ARG A 667 -22.64 5.97 14.95
N GLY A 668 -22.83 4.83 15.62
CA GLY A 668 -24.03 3.98 15.50
C GLY A 668 -25.37 4.68 15.75
N TYR A 669 -25.44 5.64 16.68
CA TYR A 669 -26.69 6.36 17.00
C TYR A 669 -27.11 7.40 15.96
N LEU A 670 -26.27 7.67 14.95
CA LEU A 670 -26.56 8.58 13.86
C LEU A 670 -26.81 7.76 12.59
N PRO A 671 -28.05 7.76 12.06
CA PRO A 671 -28.36 7.01 10.87
C PRO A 671 -27.87 7.75 9.62
N ILE A 672 -27.55 6.99 8.58
CA ILE A 672 -27.15 7.55 7.29
C ILE A 672 -28.37 7.78 6.40
N ASP A 673 -29.21 6.76 6.23
CA ASP A 673 -30.34 6.78 5.30
C ASP A 673 -31.66 7.12 6.00
N ASP A 674 -32.18 6.18 6.80
CA ASP A 674 -33.52 6.29 7.40
C ASP A 674 -33.52 6.97 8.77
N LYS A 675 -34.65 7.59 9.12
CA LYS A 675 -34.79 8.17 10.46
C LYS A 675 -34.91 7.06 11.49
N LEU A 676 -34.09 7.11 12.54
CA LEU A 676 -34.30 6.29 13.72
C LEU A 676 -35.67 6.62 14.32
N GLU A 677 -36.52 5.61 14.50
CA GLU A 677 -37.83 5.78 15.15
C GLU A 677 -37.68 6.38 16.55
N LYS A 678 -36.63 5.98 17.27
CA LYS A 678 -36.27 6.55 18.57
C LYS A 678 -34.79 6.31 18.91
N CYS A 679 -34.09 7.34 19.37
CA CYS A 679 -32.77 7.18 19.98
C CYS A 679 -32.90 7.15 21.51
N ASP A 680 -32.59 5.99 22.12
CA ASP A 680 -32.71 5.79 23.56
C ASP A 680 -31.44 6.14 24.35
N LYS A 681 -30.42 6.72 23.70
CA LYS A 681 -29.20 7.17 24.37
C LYS A 681 -29.49 8.42 25.22
N GLU A 682 -29.23 8.33 26.52
CA GLU A 682 -29.47 9.42 27.47
C GLU A 682 -28.73 10.71 27.09
N TYR A 683 -27.45 10.63 26.74
CA TYR A 683 -26.64 11.81 26.38
C TYR A 683 -27.20 12.57 25.18
N VAL A 684 -27.79 11.88 24.19
CA VAL A 684 -28.46 12.52 23.04
C VAL A 684 -29.59 13.43 23.51
N LYS A 685 -30.38 12.98 24.50
CA LYS A 685 -31.49 13.74 25.08
C LYS A 685 -31.02 14.86 26.01
N ILE A 686 -29.90 14.65 26.73
CA ILE A 686 -29.33 15.62 27.68
C ILE A 686 -28.75 16.82 26.94
N PHE A 687 -27.96 16.55 25.89
CA PHE A 687 -27.26 17.56 25.11
C PHE A 687 -28.03 18.01 23.86
N ASP A 688 -29.25 17.51 23.67
CA ASP A 688 -30.16 17.87 22.58
C ASP A 688 -29.49 17.75 21.19
N ILE A 689 -28.81 16.62 21.00
CA ILE A 689 -28.02 16.31 19.80
C ILE A 689 -28.95 16.04 18.64
N ASP A 690 -28.70 16.72 17.51
CA ASP A 690 -29.41 16.42 16.27
C ASP A 690 -28.98 15.06 15.71
N TYR A 691 -29.94 14.13 15.67
CA TYR A 691 -29.80 12.77 15.15
C TYR A 691 -30.53 12.57 13.81
N SER A 692 -30.79 13.65 13.08
CA SER A 692 -31.35 13.59 11.72
C SER A 692 -30.47 12.75 10.79
N PRO A 693 -31.03 11.98 9.84
CA PRO A 693 -30.25 11.18 8.92
C PRO A 693 -29.32 12.01 8.04
N LEU A 694 -28.12 11.50 7.77
CA LEU A 694 -27.14 12.18 6.92
C LEU A 694 -27.73 12.52 5.55
N ALA A 695 -28.46 11.58 4.94
CA ALA A 695 -29.10 11.75 3.64
C ALA A 695 -29.96 13.01 3.57
N LYS A 696 -30.66 13.36 4.66
CA LYS A 696 -31.48 14.59 4.77
C LYS A 696 -30.63 15.83 5.01
N VAL A 697 -29.62 15.73 5.86
CA VAL A 697 -28.76 16.87 6.22
C VAL A 697 -27.98 17.37 5.01
N VAL A 698 -27.52 16.47 4.13
CA VAL A 698 -26.78 16.83 2.91
C VAL A 698 -27.67 17.28 1.74
N GLU A 699 -29.01 17.22 1.85
CA GLU A 699 -29.91 17.67 0.77
C GLU A 699 -29.66 19.12 0.36
N ASN A 700 -29.22 19.95 1.31
CA ASN A 700 -28.91 21.37 1.10
C ASN A 700 -27.63 21.64 0.29
N ILE A 701 -26.78 20.64 0.08
CA ILE A 701 -25.59 20.77 -0.78
C ILE A 701 -26.07 20.92 -2.24
N LYS A 702 -25.41 21.72 -3.08
CA LYS A 702 -25.85 21.89 -4.48
C LYS A 702 -25.26 20.82 -5.40
N ASP A 703 -24.04 20.39 -5.11
CA ASP A 703 -23.30 19.42 -5.90
C ASP A 703 -23.72 17.97 -5.54
N ASP A 704 -24.35 17.28 -6.49
CA ASP A 704 -24.83 15.90 -6.30
C ASP A 704 -23.69 14.87 -6.18
N ASN A 705 -22.56 15.08 -6.87
CA ASN A 705 -21.40 14.20 -6.74
C ASN A 705 -20.80 14.33 -5.34
N LEU A 706 -20.70 15.55 -4.82
CA LEU A 706 -20.22 15.79 -3.46
C LEU A 706 -21.13 15.17 -2.40
N LYS A 707 -22.46 15.28 -2.53
CA LYS A 707 -23.42 14.60 -1.63
C LYS A 707 -23.16 13.10 -1.55
N LYS A 708 -23.03 12.47 -2.71
CA LYS A 708 -22.78 11.02 -2.83
C LYS A 708 -21.45 10.65 -2.21
N ILE A 709 -20.39 11.46 -2.42
CA ILE A 709 -19.08 11.28 -1.79
C ILE A 709 -19.16 11.35 -0.27
N ILE A 710 -19.87 12.34 0.29
CA ILE A 710 -20.02 12.51 1.75
C ILE A 710 -20.73 11.30 2.36
N ILE A 711 -21.87 10.90 1.79
CA ILE A 711 -22.63 9.73 2.26
C ILE A 711 -21.76 8.48 2.18
N HIS A 712 -21.10 8.26 1.04
CA HIS A 712 -20.27 7.07 0.82
C HIS A 712 -19.07 7.02 1.77
N SER A 713 -18.43 8.15 2.03
CA SER A 713 -17.33 8.27 3.00
C SER A 713 -17.79 7.99 4.42
N ALA A 714 -18.96 8.51 4.82
CA ALA A 714 -19.55 8.27 6.14
C ALA A 714 -19.89 6.78 6.37
N ARG A 715 -20.37 6.08 5.32
CA ARG A 715 -20.60 4.63 5.40
C ARG A 715 -19.31 3.85 5.62
N TRP A 716 -18.26 4.17 4.86
CA TRP A 716 -16.98 3.48 4.98
C TRP A 716 -16.29 3.73 6.32
N ILE A 717 -16.26 4.98 6.81
CA ILE A 717 -15.59 5.28 8.08
C ILE A 717 -16.30 4.58 9.25
N LYS A 718 -17.64 4.54 9.24
CA LYS A 718 -18.44 3.83 10.24
C LYS A 718 -18.07 2.36 10.33
N PHE A 719 -18.00 1.68 9.18
CA PHE A 719 -17.62 0.28 9.14
C PHE A 719 -16.13 0.06 9.51
N ILE A 720 -15.22 0.87 8.95
CA ILE A 720 -13.78 0.71 9.15
C ILE A 720 -13.38 0.98 10.60
N ASP A 721 -13.93 2.01 11.24
CA ASP A 721 -13.73 2.30 12.66
C ASP A 721 -14.20 1.12 13.53
N GLY A 722 -15.41 0.60 13.25
CA GLY A 722 -15.95 -0.59 13.93
C GLY A 722 -15.09 -1.85 13.83
N THR A 723 -14.17 -1.92 12.86
CA THR A 723 -13.24 -3.06 12.69
C THR A 723 -11.97 -2.94 13.52
N ASP A 724 -11.71 -1.79 14.18
CA ASP A 724 -10.51 -1.56 15.01
C ASP A 724 -10.62 -2.19 16.41
N VAL A 725 -10.73 -3.51 16.44
CA VAL A 725 -10.86 -4.33 17.67
C VAL A 725 -9.51 -4.91 18.13
N GLN A 726 -8.39 -4.51 17.50
CA GLN A 726 -7.11 -5.19 17.62
C GLN A 726 -6.38 -4.90 18.95
N ASN A 727 -5.53 -5.86 19.35
CA ASN A 727 -4.74 -5.84 20.57
C ASN A 727 -3.61 -4.79 20.54
N ASP A 728 -3.96 -3.51 20.61
CA ASP A 728 -2.99 -2.44 20.89
C ASP A 728 -2.96 -2.09 22.39
N ARG A 729 -3.86 -2.71 23.17
CA ARG A 729 -4.08 -2.37 24.58
C ARG A 729 -3.29 -3.25 25.54
N ILE A 730 -2.78 -4.41 25.12
CA ILE A 730 -2.14 -5.40 26.01
C ILE A 730 -0.98 -6.10 25.29
N VAL A 731 0.24 -5.73 25.66
CA VAL A 731 1.48 -6.24 25.04
C VAL A 731 1.79 -7.69 25.46
N THR A 732 1.41 -8.05 26.69
CA THR A 732 1.65 -9.38 27.28
C THR A 732 0.56 -9.71 28.30
N LYS A 733 0.42 -10.99 28.66
CA LYS A 733 -0.41 -11.43 29.79
C LYS A 733 -0.10 -10.68 31.09
N SER A 734 1.17 -10.40 31.38
CA SER A 734 1.55 -9.64 32.59
C SER A 734 1.07 -8.19 32.53
N TYR A 735 1.13 -7.55 31.35
CA TYR A 735 0.58 -6.22 31.13
C TYR A 735 -0.94 -6.22 31.33
N HIS A 736 -1.66 -7.23 30.84
CA HIS A 736 -3.11 -7.38 31.02
C HIS A 736 -3.50 -7.38 32.49
N GLU A 737 -2.87 -8.28 33.25
CA GLU A 737 -3.14 -8.46 34.67
C GLU A 737 -2.81 -7.18 35.45
N MET A 738 -1.69 -6.54 35.12
CA MET A 738 -1.31 -5.26 35.73
C MET A 738 -2.30 -4.15 35.40
N LYS A 739 -2.80 -4.07 34.16
CA LYS A 739 -3.80 -3.08 33.75
C LYS A 739 -5.12 -3.28 34.51
N LYS A 740 -5.60 -4.53 34.64
CA LYS A 740 -6.77 -4.86 35.45
C LYS A 740 -6.55 -4.50 36.92
N GLN A 741 -5.41 -4.86 37.50
CA GLN A 741 -5.09 -4.56 38.90
C GLN A 741 -4.98 -3.06 39.18
N ARG A 742 -4.28 -2.31 38.30
CA ARG A 742 -4.16 -0.85 38.42
C ARG A 742 -5.51 -0.16 38.26
N THR A 743 -6.34 -0.59 37.32
CA THR A 743 -7.71 -0.06 37.15
C THR A 743 -8.55 -0.32 38.39
N ALA A 744 -8.49 -1.53 38.96
CA ALA A 744 -9.16 -1.85 40.22
C ALA A 744 -8.67 -0.96 41.38
N PHE A 745 -7.35 -0.75 41.50
CA PHE A 745 -6.76 0.11 42.53
C PHE A 745 -7.17 1.57 42.38
N ASP A 746 -7.13 2.11 41.16
CA ASP A 746 -7.60 3.45 40.85
C ASP A 746 -9.08 3.62 41.24
N ILE A 747 -9.93 2.64 40.92
CA ILE A 747 -11.35 2.66 41.32
C ILE A 747 -11.46 2.73 42.85
N MET A 748 -10.74 1.88 43.59
CA MET A 748 -10.77 1.88 45.06
C MET A 748 -10.30 3.22 45.65
N ILE A 749 -9.24 3.83 45.11
CA ILE A 749 -8.79 5.17 45.55
C ILE A 749 -9.87 6.22 45.32
N ASN A 750 -10.48 6.24 44.13
CA ASN A 750 -11.50 7.22 43.80
C ASN A 750 -12.76 7.02 44.65
N ILE A 751 -13.15 5.77 44.93
CA ILE A 751 -14.23 5.47 45.87
C ILE A 751 -13.88 6.01 47.27
N ASN A 752 -12.69 5.72 47.80
CA ASN A 752 -12.30 6.20 49.13
C ASN A 752 -12.27 7.73 49.20
N ARG A 753 -11.80 8.41 48.15
CA ARG A 753 -11.85 9.88 48.05
C ARG A 753 -13.30 10.40 48.09
N PHE A 754 -14.16 9.81 47.26
CA PHE A 754 -15.58 10.16 47.21
C PHE A 754 -16.29 9.94 48.57
N LEU A 755 -15.92 8.88 49.30
CA LEU A 755 -16.46 8.58 50.62
C LEU A 755 -15.87 9.46 51.73
N ASN A 756 -14.64 9.96 51.60
CA ASN A 756 -14.00 10.82 52.61
C ASN A 756 -14.39 12.30 52.50
N ASP A 757 -14.73 12.77 51.30
CA ASP A 757 -15.28 14.12 51.05
C ASP A 757 -16.72 14.31 51.59
N SER A 758 -17.28 13.28 52.23
CA SER A 758 -18.67 13.18 52.66
C SER A 758 -19.04 13.91 53.96
N LYS A 759 -18.24 14.87 54.44
CA LYS A 759 -18.62 15.63 55.65
C LYS A 759 -19.84 16.57 55.47
N ASN A 760 -20.34 16.75 54.24
CA ASN A 760 -21.64 17.35 53.91
C ASN A 760 -22.30 16.50 52.81
N ILE A 761 -23.06 15.46 53.17
CA ILE A 761 -23.80 14.63 52.19
C ILE A 761 -25.15 15.30 51.90
N ASP A 762 -25.31 15.83 50.70
CA ASP A 762 -26.62 15.97 50.09
C ASP A 762 -27.20 14.56 49.83
N THR A 763 -28.48 14.35 50.16
CA THR A 763 -29.23 13.10 49.91
C THR A 763 -29.11 12.57 48.47
N ILE A 764 -28.73 13.44 47.54
CA ILE A 764 -28.47 13.18 46.11
C ILE A 764 -27.42 12.07 45.89
N TYR A 765 -26.47 11.85 46.82
CA TYR A 765 -25.33 10.94 46.62
C TYR A 765 -25.35 9.63 47.42
N GLU A 766 -26.31 9.43 48.33
CA GLU A 766 -26.38 8.26 49.25
C GLU A 766 -26.41 6.93 48.51
N GLU A 767 -27.12 6.88 47.38
CA GLU A 767 -27.22 5.67 46.59
C GLU A 767 -25.88 5.32 45.91
N PHE A 768 -25.12 6.30 45.42
CA PHE A 768 -23.79 6.05 44.86
C PHE A 768 -22.85 5.53 45.93
N GLU A 769 -22.88 6.11 47.13
CA GLU A 769 -22.08 5.68 48.27
C GLU A 769 -22.32 4.20 48.62
N THR A 770 -23.58 3.79 48.75
CA THR A 770 -23.92 2.40 49.10
C THR A 770 -23.38 1.42 48.05
N ASN A 771 -23.58 1.73 46.77
CA ASN A 771 -23.13 0.86 45.69
C ASN A 771 -21.60 0.88 45.51
N PHE A 772 -20.94 2.00 45.79
CA PHE A 772 -19.48 2.09 45.78
C PHE A 772 -18.84 1.33 46.93
N LYS A 773 -19.43 1.29 48.12
CA LYS A 773 -18.97 0.41 49.22
C LYS A 773 -18.98 -1.06 48.79
N LEU A 774 -20.09 -1.54 48.23
CA LEU A 774 -20.20 -2.91 47.70
C LEU A 774 -19.19 -3.19 46.57
N MET A 775 -19.03 -2.24 45.63
CA MET A 775 -18.04 -2.36 44.56
C MET A 775 -16.60 -2.45 45.10
N ASN A 776 -16.27 -1.66 46.13
CA ASN A 776 -14.97 -1.67 46.80
C ASN A 776 -14.70 -3.01 47.50
N GLU A 777 -15.72 -3.62 48.11
CA GLU A 777 -15.60 -4.97 48.71
C GLU A 777 -15.36 -6.03 47.64
N ASN A 778 -16.11 -6.01 46.54
CA ASN A 778 -15.92 -6.95 45.42
C ASN A 778 -14.51 -6.83 44.80
N LEU A 779 -13.97 -5.61 44.71
CA LEU A 779 -12.63 -5.37 44.19
C LEU A 779 -11.50 -5.85 45.14
N LYS A 780 -11.78 -6.08 46.42
CA LYS A 780 -10.81 -6.63 47.38
C LYS A 780 -10.73 -8.16 47.36
N LEU A 781 -11.72 -8.84 46.76
CA LEU A 781 -11.73 -10.29 46.64
C LEU A 781 -10.57 -10.81 45.77
N LYS A 782 -10.07 -12.02 46.08
CA LYS A 782 -9.05 -12.67 45.24
C LYS A 782 -9.60 -13.03 43.85
N ASN A 783 -10.84 -13.50 43.78
CA ASN A 783 -11.55 -13.84 42.53
C ASN A 783 -12.55 -12.72 42.18
N LYS A 784 -12.04 -11.61 41.64
CA LYS A 784 -12.85 -10.44 41.29
C LYS A 784 -13.82 -10.78 40.16
N ASN A 785 -15.11 -10.53 40.36
CA ASN A 785 -16.12 -10.67 39.31
C ASN A 785 -16.26 -9.35 38.54
N TYR A 786 -15.40 -9.12 37.54
CA TYR A 786 -15.40 -7.88 36.78
C TYR A 786 -16.68 -7.65 35.97
N LYS A 787 -17.40 -8.72 35.58
CA LYS A 787 -18.67 -8.61 34.84
C LYS A 787 -19.78 -8.01 35.70
N GLU A 788 -19.89 -8.45 36.95
CA GLU A 788 -20.85 -7.90 37.91
C GLU A 788 -20.56 -6.43 38.24
N ILE A 789 -19.28 -6.06 38.37
CA ILE A 789 -18.85 -4.68 38.55
C ILE A 789 -19.28 -3.81 37.35
N GLU A 790 -19.11 -4.32 36.13
CA GLU A 790 -19.50 -3.63 34.90
C GLU A 790 -21.04 -3.43 34.81
N GLU A 791 -21.82 -4.47 35.09
CA GLU A 791 -23.29 -4.42 35.09
C GLU A 791 -23.81 -3.40 36.11
N LYS A 792 -23.21 -3.37 37.30
CA LYS A 792 -23.54 -2.39 38.32
C LYS A 792 -23.19 -0.97 37.90
N ALA A 793 -22.01 -0.79 37.30
CA ALA A 793 -21.58 0.51 36.79
C ALA A 793 -22.51 1.04 35.68
N LYS A 794 -22.94 0.18 34.74
CA LYS A 794 -23.92 0.52 33.70
C LYS A 794 -25.24 1.02 34.28
N SER A 795 -25.72 0.42 35.37
CA SER A 795 -26.95 0.85 36.04
C SER A 795 -26.81 2.23 36.68
N LEU A 796 -25.70 2.46 37.40
CA LEU A 796 -25.41 3.73 38.07
C LEU A 796 -25.15 4.88 37.08
N GLU A 797 -24.57 4.60 35.92
CA GLU A 797 -24.30 5.61 34.90
C GLU A 797 -25.59 6.25 34.36
N LYS A 798 -26.67 5.47 34.22
CA LYS A 798 -27.99 6.02 33.86
C LYS A 798 -28.49 7.04 34.88
N LYS A 799 -28.25 6.78 36.17
CA LYS A 799 -28.64 7.69 37.26
C LYS A 799 -27.79 8.96 37.26
N LEU A 800 -26.50 8.83 37.02
CA LEU A 800 -25.59 9.95 36.85
C LEU A 800 -26.05 10.85 35.69
N TYR A 801 -26.43 10.27 34.55
CA TYR A 801 -26.95 11.00 33.40
C TYR A 801 -28.25 11.74 33.70
N ASN A 802 -29.17 11.16 34.49
CA ASN A 802 -30.36 11.89 34.96
C ASN A 802 -30.00 13.10 35.83
N LYS A 803 -29.01 12.98 36.72
CA LYS A 803 -28.54 14.11 37.54
C LYS A 803 -27.86 15.20 36.72
N LEU A 804 -27.09 14.83 35.70
CA LEU A 804 -26.52 15.80 34.76
C LEU A 804 -27.60 16.53 33.96
N LYS A 805 -28.68 15.84 33.60
CA LYS A 805 -29.85 16.45 32.92
C LYS A 805 -30.52 17.51 33.79
N GLU A 806 -30.73 17.22 35.07
CA GLU A 806 -31.27 18.17 36.06
C GLU A 806 -30.37 19.40 36.18
N TYR A 807 -29.06 19.19 36.28
CA TYR A 807 -28.09 20.29 36.35
C TYR A 807 -28.12 21.19 35.10
N ILE A 808 -28.06 20.61 33.90
CA ILE A 808 -28.02 21.37 32.64
C ILE A 808 -29.31 22.17 32.41
N LYS A 809 -30.46 21.67 32.86
CA LYS A 809 -31.75 22.34 32.68
C LYS A 809 -32.02 23.42 33.73
N ASP A 810 -31.82 23.09 35.00
CA ASP A 810 -32.33 23.88 36.12
C ASP A 810 -31.22 24.70 36.83
N LYS A 811 -29.96 24.54 36.40
CA LYS A 811 -28.76 25.11 37.06
C LYS A 811 -28.76 24.88 38.58
N ASN A 812 -29.21 23.70 39.00
CA ASN A 812 -29.25 23.28 40.41
C ASN A 812 -27.87 23.42 41.09
N GLU A 813 -27.85 23.57 42.42
CA GLU A 813 -26.65 23.56 43.27
C GLU A 813 -25.97 22.17 43.34
N ILE A 814 -25.82 21.47 42.21
CA ILE A 814 -25.16 20.18 42.15
C ILE A 814 -23.66 20.40 41.97
N ASN A 815 -22.86 19.81 42.86
CA ASN A 815 -21.42 19.84 42.75
C ASN A 815 -20.92 19.01 41.55
N LEU A 816 -20.61 19.69 40.44
CA LEU A 816 -20.10 19.07 39.20
C LEU A 816 -18.80 18.28 39.40
N ASN A 817 -17.90 18.75 40.27
CA ASN A 817 -16.65 18.03 40.56
C ASN A 817 -16.93 16.65 41.17
N ARG A 818 -17.93 16.58 42.05
CA ARG A 818 -18.36 15.33 42.69
C ARG A 818 -19.04 14.38 41.69
N LEU A 819 -19.87 14.89 40.78
CA LEU A 819 -20.42 14.09 39.67
C LEU A 819 -19.31 13.59 38.72
N GLY A 820 -18.29 14.41 38.46
CA GLY A 820 -17.12 14.01 37.68
C GLY A 820 -16.35 12.85 38.33
N GLN A 821 -16.17 12.89 39.66
CA GLN A 821 -15.59 11.76 40.39
C GLN A 821 -16.43 10.48 40.26
N VAL A 822 -17.75 10.58 40.40
CA VAL A 822 -18.68 9.45 40.16
C VAL A 822 -18.50 8.92 38.74
N ASN A 823 -18.45 9.79 37.73
CA ASN A 823 -18.26 9.36 36.35
C ASN A 823 -16.94 8.63 36.13
N LYS A 824 -15.84 9.12 36.71
CA LYS A 824 -14.51 8.46 36.61
C LYS A 824 -14.53 7.05 37.19
N ILE A 825 -15.19 6.85 38.34
CA ILE A 825 -15.36 5.52 38.96
C ILE A 825 -16.13 4.59 38.02
N LEU A 826 -17.29 5.03 37.55
CA LEU A 826 -18.17 4.24 36.68
C LEU A 826 -17.51 3.92 35.34
N PHE A 827 -16.84 4.89 34.72
CA PHE A 827 -16.15 4.74 33.46
C PHE A 827 -15.06 3.66 33.55
N LYS A 828 -14.19 3.73 34.58
CA LYS A 828 -13.14 2.72 34.82
C LYS A 828 -13.73 1.34 35.10
N ALA A 829 -14.80 1.26 35.89
CA ALA A 829 -15.48 0.00 36.18
C ALA A 829 -16.05 -0.68 34.93
N ARG A 830 -16.38 0.09 33.89
CA ARG A 830 -16.85 -0.43 32.59
C ARG A 830 -15.73 -0.93 31.67
N GLN A 831 -14.45 -0.67 31.97
CA GLN A 831 -13.34 -1.02 31.06
C GLN A 831 -12.90 -2.48 31.12
N PHE A 832 -13.24 -3.23 32.19
CA PHE A 832 -12.69 -4.59 32.36
C PHE A 832 -13.01 -5.54 31.19
N PRO A 833 -14.28 -5.70 30.73
CA PRO A 833 -14.57 -6.57 29.58
C PRO A 833 -13.99 -6.04 28.28
N HIS A 834 -13.84 -4.71 28.17
CA HIS A 834 -13.21 -4.08 27.02
C HIS A 834 -11.73 -4.49 26.88
N PHE A 835 -11.01 -4.59 28.00
CA PHE A 835 -9.65 -5.13 28.00
C PHE A 835 -9.61 -6.59 27.53
N ASP A 836 -10.57 -7.41 27.94
CA ASP A 836 -10.64 -8.82 27.52
C ASP A 836 -10.95 -8.97 26.01
N LYS A 837 -11.84 -8.14 25.46
CA LYS A 837 -12.11 -8.09 24.01
C LYS A 837 -10.84 -7.79 23.21
N HIS A 838 -10.13 -6.72 23.57
CA HIS A 838 -8.89 -6.35 22.88
C HIS A 838 -7.75 -7.36 23.10
N PHE A 839 -7.70 -8.04 24.26
CA PHE A 839 -6.70 -9.09 24.47
C PHE A 839 -6.94 -10.33 23.60
N ALA A 840 -8.21 -10.67 23.34
CA ALA A 840 -8.59 -11.89 22.64
C ALA A 840 -8.23 -11.88 21.15
N VAL A 841 -8.12 -10.70 20.53
CA VAL A 841 -7.99 -10.52 19.07
C VAL A 841 -6.69 -9.80 18.72
N ASN A 842 -5.75 -10.51 18.09
CA ASN A 842 -4.50 -9.92 17.62
C ASN A 842 -4.69 -9.11 16.33
N SER A 843 -5.45 -9.64 15.38
CA SER A 843 -5.61 -9.00 14.08
C SER A 843 -6.92 -9.39 13.41
N VAL A 844 -7.45 -8.46 12.62
CA VAL A 844 -8.63 -8.60 11.77
C VAL A 844 -8.21 -8.10 10.39
N PHE A 845 -8.49 -8.87 9.34
CA PHE A 845 -8.20 -8.44 7.97
C PHE A 845 -9.13 -9.12 6.96
N PRO A 846 -9.45 -8.43 5.85
CA PRO A 846 -10.24 -9.02 4.78
C PRO A 846 -9.40 -10.06 4.01
N THR A 847 -10.04 -11.16 3.62
CA THR A 847 -9.41 -12.29 2.92
C THR A 847 -9.86 -12.40 1.47
N TRP A 848 -11.17 -12.27 1.23
CA TRP A 848 -11.78 -12.54 -0.07
C TRP A 848 -13.07 -11.71 -0.26
N PHE A 849 -13.45 -11.49 -1.51
CA PHE A 849 -14.68 -10.81 -1.90
C PHE A 849 -15.53 -11.72 -2.77
N GLU A 850 -16.66 -12.15 -2.24
CA GLU A 850 -17.64 -12.99 -2.92
C GLU A 850 -18.70 -12.15 -3.64
N TRP A 851 -18.83 -12.36 -4.95
CA TRP A 851 -19.91 -11.84 -5.78
C TRP A 851 -20.35 -12.88 -6.82
N SER A 852 -21.61 -12.80 -7.24
CA SER A 852 -22.15 -13.63 -8.31
C SER A 852 -23.18 -12.84 -9.11
N ASP A 853 -23.22 -13.05 -10.42
CA ASP A 853 -24.28 -12.53 -11.28
C ASP A 853 -25.69 -13.00 -10.86
N LYS A 854 -25.77 -14.13 -10.15
CA LYS A 854 -27.04 -14.74 -9.69
C LYS A 854 -27.49 -14.27 -8.31
N LYS A 855 -26.59 -13.74 -7.48
CA LYS A 855 -26.88 -13.33 -6.10
C LYS A 855 -27.10 -11.82 -6.04
N ASP A 856 -28.09 -11.38 -5.27
CA ASP A 856 -28.36 -9.95 -5.00
C ASP A 856 -27.52 -9.38 -3.84
N VAL A 857 -26.62 -10.20 -3.30
CA VAL A 857 -25.75 -9.86 -2.18
C VAL A 857 -24.31 -10.09 -2.59
N MET A 858 -23.42 -9.22 -2.12
CA MET A 858 -21.98 -9.40 -2.17
C MET A 858 -21.46 -9.58 -0.75
N THR A 859 -20.45 -10.43 -0.56
CA THR A 859 -19.91 -10.75 0.77
C THR A 859 -18.42 -10.42 0.81
N ILE A 860 -17.98 -9.70 1.85
CA ILE A 860 -16.55 -9.59 2.17
C ILE A 860 -16.21 -10.57 3.29
N HIS A 861 -15.23 -11.42 3.05
CA HIS A 861 -14.75 -12.39 4.02
C HIS A 861 -13.65 -11.76 4.87
N PHE A 862 -13.71 -11.99 6.18
CA PHE A 862 -12.73 -11.52 7.15
C PHE A 862 -12.15 -12.68 7.94
N LYS A 863 -10.85 -12.61 8.22
CA LYS A 863 -10.19 -13.53 9.14
C LYS A 863 -9.81 -12.82 10.43
N LEU A 864 -10.08 -13.49 11.54
CA LEU A 864 -9.79 -13.01 12.88
C LEU A 864 -8.70 -13.89 13.50
N ILE A 865 -7.52 -13.31 13.71
CA ILE A 865 -6.38 -13.97 14.38
C ILE A 865 -6.55 -13.78 15.88
N LYS A 866 -6.77 -14.90 16.57
CA LYS A 866 -6.87 -14.95 18.03
C LYS A 866 -5.49 -14.81 18.67
N ASN A 867 -5.45 -14.24 19.87
CA ASN A 867 -4.22 -14.18 20.66
C ASN A 867 -3.86 -15.55 21.25
N PRO A 868 -2.65 -16.11 20.99
CA PRO A 868 -2.22 -17.38 21.56
C PRO A 868 -2.13 -17.35 23.10
N GLU A 869 -1.82 -16.19 23.71
CA GLU A 869 -1.75 -16.07 25.17
C GLU A 869 -3.14 -16.13 25.83
N PHE A 870 -4.18 -15.85 25.07
CA PHE A 870 -5.58 -16.01 25.46
C PHE A 870 -6.06 -17.48 25.38
N GLU A 871 -5.24 -18.40 24.85
CA GLU A 871 -5.61 -19.82 24.71
C GLU A 871 -5.58 -20.61 26.02
N GLY A 872 -4.98 -20.05 27.08
CA GLY A 872 -4.97 -20.65 28.41
C GLY A 872 -6.27 -20.46 29.22
N GLU A 873 -7.27 -19.73 28.70
CA GLU A 873 -8.57 -19.52 29.36
C GLU A 873 -9.60 -20.63 29.02
N LYS A 874 -10.70 -20.72 29.80
CA LYS A 874 -11.76 -21.71 29.56
C LYS A 874 -12.35 -21.54 28.15
N LYS A 875 -12.37 -22.62 27.35
CA LYS A 875 -12.83 -22.66 25.94
C LYS A 875 -14.17 -21.95 25.66
N TYR A 876 -15.13 -22.04 26.59
CA TYR A 876 -16.44 -21.38 26.48
C TYR A 876 -16.33 -19.85 26.50
N ILE A 877 -15.58 -19.28 27.45
CA ILE A 877 -15.38 -17.82 27.57
C ILE A 877 -14.69 -17.25 26.32
N LYS A 878 -13.72 -18.00 25.77
CA LYS A 878 -13.00 -17.63 24.55
C LYS A 878 -13.92 -17.50 23.33
N ASN A 879 -14.82 -18.46 23.16
CA ASN A 879 -15.73 -18.46 22.02
C ASN A 879 -16.77 -17.34 22.13
N ASP A 880 -17.27 -17.07 23.34
CA ASP A 880 -18.24 -16.00 23.57
C ASP A 880 -17.67 -14.62 23.22
N ILE A 881 -16.46 -14.28 23.67
CA ILE A 881 -15.82 -12.99 23.37
C ILE A 881 -15.51 -12.84 21.88
N THR A 882 -15.03 -13.91 21.22
CA THR A 882 -14.76 -13.86 19.77
C THR A 882 -16.06 -13.66 18.98
N ASN A 883 -17.14 -14.35 19.38
CA ASN A 883 -18.44 -14.23 18.72
C ASN A 883 -19.06 -12.84 18.93
N GLU A 884 -18.85 -12.23 20.10
CA GLU A 884 -19.26 -10.85 20.37
C GLU A 884 -18.52 -9.87 19.44
N VAL A 885 -17.20 -10.02 19.27
CA VAL A 885 -16.43 -9.19 18.32
C VAL A 885 -16.94 -9.36 16.88
N LYS A 886 -17.19 -10.60 16.43
CA LYS A 886 -17.76 -10.86 15.10
C LYS A 886 -19.11 -10.18 14.92
N LYS A 887 -19.97 -10.25 15.95
CA LYS A 887 -21.27 -9.59 15.95
C LYS A 887 -21.12 -8.08 15.89
N ASP A 888 -20.28 -7.48 16.73
CA ASP A 888 -20.07 -6.02 16.78
C ASP A 888 -19.66 -5.48 15.39
N ILE A 889 -18.71 -6.14 14.70
CA ILE A 889 -18.28 -5.75 13.34
C ILE A 889 -19.41 -5.95 12.32
N THR A 890 -20.20 -7.01 12.45
CA THR A 890 -21.33 -7.30 11.55
C THR A 890 -22.41 -6.24 11.68
N ASP A 891 -22.77 -5.89 12.92
CA ASP A 891 -23.75 -4.85 13.22
C ASP A 891 -23.28 -3.49 12.67
N GLU A 892 -21.99 -3.14 12.77
CA GLU A 892 -21.45 -1.91 12.17
C GLU A 892 -21.53 -1.88 10.65
N LEU A 893 -21.25 -2.98 9.94
CA LEU A 893 -21.44 -3.06 8.49
C LEU A 893 -22.91 -2.92 8.08
N GLU A 894 -23.81 -3.59 8.81
CA GLU A 894 -25.25 -3.52 8.54
C GLU A 894 -25.77 -2.09 8.73
N ASN A 895 -25.34 -1.41 9.80
CA ASN A 895 -25.68 -0.02 10.10
C ASN A 895 -25.04 0.98 9.13
N ALA A 896 -23.89 0.65 8.54
CA ALA A 896 -23.26 1.45 7.49
C ALA A 896 -24.03 1.34 6.15
N ASN A 897 -24.80 0.28 5.92
CA ASN A 897 -25.61 0.09 4.72
C ASN A 897 -24.82 0.29 3.40
N ILE A 898 -23.61 -0.29 3.35
CA ILE A 898 -22.76 -0.21 2.16
C ILE A 898 -23.36 -1.03 1.02
N THR A 899 -23.40 -0.42 -0.17
CA THR A 899 -23.83 -1.10 -1.40
C THR A 899 -22.75 -1.03 -2.46
N ILE A 900 -22.51 -2.15 -3.13
CA ILE A 900 -21.58 -2.27 -4.24
C ILE A 900 -22.40 -2.74 -5.45
N ASN A 901 -22.34 -2.01 -6.56
CA ASN A 901 -23.13 -2.32 -7.75
C ASN A 901 -24.65 -2.47 -7.48
N ASN A 902 -25.19 -1.67 -6.56
CA ASN A 902 -26.59 -1.73 -6.09
C ASN A 902 -26.96 -3.02 -5.32
N LYS A 903 -25.98 -3.84 -4.96
CA LYS A 903 -26.13 -5.02 -4.10
C LYS A 903 -25.65 -4.68 -2.69
N LYS A 904 -26.34 -5.21 -1.68
CA LYS A 904 -25.94 -5.00 -0.27
C LYS A 904 -24.65 -5.77 0.01
N LEU A 905 -23.71 -5.12 0.70
CA LEU A 905 -22.50 -5.76 1.20
C LEU A 905 -22.82 -6.48 2.53
N LYS A 906 -22.40 -7.73 2.65
CA LYS A 906 -22.41 -8.52 3.89
C LYS A 906 -20.99 -8.89 4.29
N ILE A 907 -20.84 -9.32 5.54
CA ILE A 907 -19.59 -9.85 6.06
C ILE A 907 -19.77 -11.30 6.47
N GLU A 908 -18.76 -12.11 6.18
CA GLU A 908 -18.60 -13.45 6.72
C GLU A 908 -17.21 -13.59 7.36
N PHE A 909 -17.11 -14.47 8.38
CA PHE A 909 -15.86 -14.69 9.08
C PHE A 909 -15.38 -16.12 8.89
N ASP A 910 -14.19 -16.27 8.30
CA ASP A 910 -13.52 -17.55 8.03
C ASP A 910 -12.87 -18.17 9.29
#